data_AF-A0A669DVA4-F1
#
_entry.id   AF-A0A669DVA4-F1
#
_cell.length_a   1.000
_cell.length_b   1.000
_cell.length_c   1.000
_cell.angle_alpha   90.00
_cell.angle_beta   90.00
_cell.angle_gamma   90.00
#
_symmetry.space_group_name_H-M   'P 1'
#
loop_
_entity.id
_entity.type
_entity.pdbx_description
1 polymer ?
#
loop_
_entity_poly.entity_id
_entity_poly.type
_entity_poly.pdbx_seq_one_letter_code
_entity_poly.pdbx_strand_id
1 'polypeptide(L)'
;MADFGLYTYQQEVVERALKRENIIIWLPTGGGKTRAAVYVAKKHLETTPNAKVMVLVNKVHLVDQHYNKEFDPHLGLRYAVRKVSGESDEKDFFGLVVQDSDVVICTAQILYNALINKEEARHVELSDITLLIIDECHHTHKESVYNKVMRLYVEKKLKGEKPLPQILGLTASPGTGGAKTLDKAVEHVLEICANLDSAIVSTKQYAPELKKVVPRPRKTFNIVNKRDRDPFGDHLKSMMTIIHDYMELPPDFKLRECGTQEYEADVVVLEQRGVRDNNRLLAQCALHLRQYNDALLINDTLRMIDAYRSLEEYYSTKSTMAIDGTDFFLLGLFEENQVELRNLARDSRFENPKMDELQSTLLKQFGSGVPSRGILFSKTRKSTHCLKDWVLKNRALKDAGIKADILTGAGNGITYMTQNEQAETIKNFRMGSLNLLISTSVAEEGLDIPECNLVVRYGLLTNEIAQQQASGRARARDSQYAVVAQAGGREHRRECINEYLEELTGKAIDRVQSMSHHEFYLKLSELQQKAIISSKIEESCKTEKRRSNTASSIQFLCRNCFTPVASGSDIQLVDNMQYVNVSPDFKNHYKVAERVILERSFEDWEPGCRIRCKKCNMEWGFEIKYKKHVLMPNLAIKNFALETPKGRITVKKWKDVPFTVEDFDYEEYCQENFPDLFG
;
A
#
# COMPACT_ATOMS: atom_id res chain seq x y z
N MET A 1 14.79 19.19 29.89
CA MET A 1 15.02 18.80 28.48
C MET A 1 16.30 17.98 28.32
N ALA A 2 17.42 18.40 28.93
CA ALA A 2 18.68 17.63 28.96
C ALA A 2 18.54 16.24 29.63
N ASP A 3 17.79 16.14 30.74
CA ASP A 3 17.56 14.87 31.46
C ASP A 3 16.80 13.81 30.65
N PHE A 4 16.13 14.20 29.56
CA PHE A 4 15.41 13.30 28.66
C PHE A 4 16.24 12.91 27.42
N GLY A 5 17.48 13.40 27.32
CA GLY A 5 18.41 13.09 26.24
C GLY A 5 18.05 13.73 24.90
N LEU A 6 17.28 14.84 24.88
CA LEU A 6 16.97 15.54 23.64
C LEU A 6 18.14 16.40 23.15
N TYR A 7 18.46 16.28 21.85
CA TYR A 7 19.38 17.20 21.16
C TYR A 7 18.83 18.62 21.12
N THR A 8 19.69 19.63 20.96
CA THR A 8 19.24 21.03 21.00
C THR A 8 18.31 21.37 19.83
N TYR A 9 18.54 20.81 18.64
CA TYR A 9 17.60 20.92 17.52
C TYR A 9 16.23 20.29 17.79
N GLN A 10 16.14 19.26 18.64
CA GLN A 10 14.86 18.64 19.01
C GLN A 10 14.10 19.52 20.01
N GLN A 11 14.82 20.15 20.93
CA GLN A 11 14.27 21.10 21.88
C GLN A 11 13.63 22.29 21.14
N GLU A 12 14.33 22.86 20.16
CA GLU A 12 13.83 23.97 19.32
C GLU A 12 12.48 23.65 18.65
N VAL A 13 12.35 22.47 18.03
CA VAL A 13 11.13 22.15 17.25
C VAL A 13 9.92 21.77 18.12
N VAL A 14 10.11 21.38 19.38
CA VAL A 14 8.99 21.02 20.27
C VAL A 14 8.42 22.21 21.03
N GLU A 15 9.12 23.34 21.12
CA GLU A 15 8.72 24.50 21.94
C GLU A 15 7.29 24.96 21.68
N ARG A 16 6.87 25.02 20.41
CA ARG A 16 5.51 25.43 20.03
C ARG A 16 4.46 24.40 20.43
N ALA A 17 4.75 23.11 20.33
CA ALA A 17 3.84 22.07 20.85
C ALA A 17 3.69 22.15 22.37
N LEU A 18 4.76 22.46 23.10
CA LEU A 18 4.69 22.64 24.56
C LEU A 18 3.81 23.84 24.96
N LYS A 19 3.71 24.85 24.09
CA LYS A 19 2.79 26.00 24.22
C LYS A 19 1.36 25.70 23.76
N ARG A 20 1.03 24.43 23.48
CA ARG A 20 -0.28 23.95 23.04
C ARG A 20 -0.69 24.38 21.63
N GLU A 21 0.27 24.75 20.80
CA GLU A 21 0.01 24.98 19.37
C GLU A 21 -0.04 23.67 18.60
N ASN A 22 -0.92 23.60 17.59
CA ASN A 22 -0.94 22.51 16.63
C ASN A 22 0.21 22.66 15.64
N ILE A 23 1.10 21.67 15.57
CA ILE A 23 2.31 21.75 14.74
C ILE A 23 2.63 20.46 13.99
N ILE A 24 3.38 20.62 12.91
CA ILE A 24 4.04 19.52 12.18
C ILE A 24 5.54 19.65 12.41
N ILE A 25 6.14 18.68 13.10
CA ILE A 25 7.60 18.59 13.24
C ILE A 25 8.19 18.02 11.95
N TRP A 26 8.97 18.86 11.26
CA TRP A 26 9.73 18.50 10.08
C TRP A 26 11.22 18.30 10.43
N LEU A 27 11.62 17.03 10.52
CA LEU A 27 13.00 16.61 10.76
C LEU A 27 13.35 15.40 9.88
N PRO A 28 14.60 15.29 9.39
CA PRO A 28 15.01 14.19 8.51
C PRO A 28 14.84 12.82 9.16
N THR A 29 14.83 11.77 8.35
CA THR A 29 14.83 10.39 8.84
C THR A 29 16.07 10.15 9.69
N GLY A 30 15.89 9.53 10.87
CA GLY A 30 16.97 9.40 11.87
C GLY A 30 17.12 10.61 12.80
N GLY A 31 16.43 11.74 12.56
CA GLY A 31 16.49 12.93 13.43
C GLY A 31 15.80 12.79 14.79
N GLY A 32 15.28 11.62 15.14
CA GLY A 32 14.64 11.36 16.44
C GLY A 32 13.28 12.04 16.63
N LYS A 33 12.46 12.13 15.57
CA LYS A 33 11.09 12.67 15.61
C LYS A 33 10.23 12.02 16.71
N THR A 34 10.27 10.70 16.81
CA THR A 34 9.49 9.95 17.80
C THR A 34 9.90 10.31 19.22
N ARG A 35 11.21 10.41 19.51
CA ARG A 35 11.71 10.84 20.82
C ARG A 35 11.23 12.25 21.20
N ALA A 36 11.25 13.18 20.24
CA ALA A 36 10.70 14.51 20.43
C ALA A 36 9.18 14.47 20.75
N ALA A 37 8.43 13.61 20.06
CA ALA A 37 6.99 13.41 20.30
C ALA A 37 6.70 12.81 21.69
N VAL A 38 7.49 11.83 22.15
CA VAL A 38 7.37 11.28 23.51
C VAL A 38 7.59 12.36 24.56
N TYR A 39 8.55 13.28 24.35
CA TYR A 39 8.76 14.39 25.28
C TYR A 39 7.56 15.35 25.33
N VAL A 40 6.95 15.66 24.18
CA VAL A 40 5.71 16.45 24.13
C VAL A 40 4.59 15.73 24.86
N ALA A 41 4.40 14.43 24.60
CA ALA A 41 3.39 13.61 25.28
C ALA A 41 3.59 13.60 26.80
N LYS A 42 4.83 13.41 27.27
CA LYS A 42 5.17 13.46 28.70
C LYS A 42 4.74 14.78 29.32
N LYS A 43 5.14 15.90 28.72
CA LYS A 43 4.83 17.23 29.25
C LYS A 43 3.34 17.54 29.19
N HIS A 44 2.65 17.06 28.17
CA HIS A 44 1.21 17.16 28.04
C HIS A 44 0.50 16.41 29.17
N LEU A 45 0.88 15.15 29.44
CA LEU A 45 0.35 14.33 30.54
C LEU A 45 0.63 14.93 31.93
N GLU A 46 1.80 15.56 32.12
CA GLU A 46 2.17 16.21 33.38
C GLU A 46 1.39 17.51 33.64
N THR A 47 0.90 18.18 32.59
CA THR A 47 0.34 19.55 32.70
C THR A 47 -1.13 19.67 32.32
N THR A 48 -1.75 18.59 31.82
CA THR A 48 -3.19 18.55 31.49
C THR A 48 -3.93 17.61 32.43
N PRO A 49 -4.98 18.07 33.12
CA PRO A 49 -5.88 17.20 33.87
C PRO A 49 -6.57 16.19 32.95
N ASN A 50 -6.70 14.94 33.38
CA ASN A 50 -7.33 13.85 32.61
C ASN A 50 -6.77 13.72 31.18
N ALA A 51 -5.47 13.94 31.03
CA ALA A 51 -4.81 13.91 29.74
C ALA A 51 -4.91 12.52 29.10
N LYS A 52 -5.31 12.50 27.84
CA LYS A 52 -5.35 11.32 26.98
C LYS A 52 -4.57 11.56 25.70
N VAL A 53 -3.56 10.75 25.45
CA VAL A 53 -2.67 10.84 24.28
C VAL A 53 -2.94 9.67 23.34
N MET A 54 -3.25 9.99 22.08
CA MET A 54 -3.43 9.01 21.02
C MET A 54 -2.30 9.14 20.00
N VAL A 55 -1.64 8.03 19.67
CA VAL A 55 -0.52 7.97 18.72
C VAL A 55 -0.93 7.12 17.52
N LEU A 56 -1.07 7.74 16.36
CA LEU A 56 -1.45 7.08 15.12
C LEU A 56 -0.22 6.74 14.28
N VAL A 57 -0.18 5.50 13.81
CA VAL A 57 0.80 5.01 12.83
C VAL A 57 0.13 4.45 11.57
N ASN A 58 0.87 4.41 10.47
CA ASN A 58 0.37 3.93 9.18
C ASN A 58 0.64 2.44 8.94
N LYS A 59 1.52 1.80 9.74
CA LYS A 59 1.90 0.39 9.62
C LYS A 59 1.85 -0.31 10.97
N VAL A 60 1.51 -1.60 10.98
CA VAL A 60 1.36 -2.33 12.26
C VAL A 60 2.68 -2.49 13.00
N HIS A 61 3.78 -2.84 12.33
CA HIS A 61 5.09 -3.01 12.99
C HIS A 61 5.59 -1.73 13.70
N LEU A 62 5.07 -0.55 13.33
CA LEU A 62 5.38 0.71 13.99
C LEU A 62 4.73 0.83 15.37
N VAL A 63 3.59 0.16 15.59
CA VAL A 63 2.92 0.11 16.89
C VAL A 63 3.88 -0.50 17.92
N ASP A 64 4.39 -1.70 17.64
CA ASP A 64 5.35 -2.38 18.52
C ASP A 64 6.68 -1.63 18.61
N GLN A 65 7.15 -1.04 17.51
CA GLN A 65 8.42 -0.31 17.51
C GLN A 65 8.34 0.91 18.43
N HIS A 66 7.30 1.74 18.29
CA HIS A 66 7.15 2.95 19.11
C HIS A 66 6.82 2.61 20.55
N TYR A 67 5.98 1.60 20.80
CA TYR A 67 5.69 1.12 22.15
C TYR A 67 6.96 0.67 22.87
N ASN A 68 7.67 -0.34 22.33
CA ASN A 68 8.79 -0.98 23.04
C ASN A 68 10.05 -0.12 23.12
N LYS A 69 10.33 0.74 22.13
CA LYS A 69 11.58 1.53 22.10
C LYS A 69 11.45 2.93 22.70
N GLU A 70 10.28 3.56 22.60
CA GLU A 70 10.15 5.00 22.83
C GLU A 70 9.12 5.31 23.91
N PHE A 71 7.86 4.89 23.78
CA PHE A 71 6.80 5.30 24.70
C PHE A 71 6.83 4.56 26.04
N ASP A 72 6.81 3.23 26.04
CA ASP A 72 6.75 2.44 27.28
C ASP A 72 7.99 2.65 28.18
N PRO A 73 9.24 2.65 27.65
CA PRO A 73 10.42 2.87 28.49
C PRO A 73 10.47 4.24 29.18
N HIS A 74 9.79 5.26 28.63
CA HIS A 74 9.84 6.62 29.16
C HIS A 74 8.58 7.05 29.91
N LEU A 75 7.43 6.41 29.65
CA LEU A 75 6.13 6.77 30.21
C LEU A 75 5.47 5.63 31.02
N GLY A 76 5.76 4.36 30.72
CA GLY A 76 5.07 3.19 31.29
C GLY A 76 5.21 3.03 32.81
N LEU A 77 6.23 3.64 33.43
CA LEU A 77 6.39 3.64 34.89
C LEU A 77 5.36 4.52 35.62
N ARG A 78 4.76 5.51 34.93
CA ARG A 78 3.86 6.50 35.54
C ARG A 78 2.47 6.51 34.92
N TYR A 79 2.34 6.03 33.68
CA TYR A 79 1.15 6.14 32.87
C TYR A 79 0.81 4.78 32.25
N ALA A 80 -0.48 4.52 32.10
CA ALA A 80 -0.98 3.33 31.40
C ALA A 80 -0.79 3.50 29.89
N VAL A 81 0.26 2.87 29.35
CA VAL A 81 0.55 2.83 27.91
C VAL A 81 0.00 1.53 27.31
N ARG A 82 -0.83 1.63 26.29
CA ARG A 82 -1.37 0.49 25.54
C ARG A 82 -1.02 0.55 24.07
N LYS A 83 -0.88 -0.64 23.47
CA LYS A 83 -0.69 -0.84 22.04
C LYS A 83 -1.86 -1.61 21.48
N VAL A 84 -2.42 -1.17 20.36
CA VAL A 84 -3.57 -1.83 19.72
C VAL A 84 -3.30 -1.94 18.22
N SER A 85 -3.44 -3.15 17.69
CA SER A 85 -3.27 -3.46 16.27
C SER A 85 -4.49 -4.22 15.72
N GLY A 86 -4.49 -4.55 14.43
CA GLY A 86 -5.59 -5.36 13.86
C GLY A 86 -5.69 -6.78 14.43
N GLU A 87 -4.65 -7.25 15.12
CA GLU A 87 -4.52 -8.61 15.65
C GLU A 87 -4.75 -8.69 17.16
N SER A 88 -4.77 -7.54 17.86
CA SER A 88 -5.05 -7.48 19.29
C SER A 88 -6.56 -7.60 19.56
N ASP A 89 -6.97 -8.43 20.52
CA ASP A 89 -8.37 -8.57 20.95
C ASP A 89 -8.89 -7.26 21.58
N GLU A 90 -7.99 -6.43 22.10
CA GLU A 90 -8.24 -5.09 22.63
C GLU A 90 -8.91 -4.14 21.62
N LYS A 91 -8.83 -4.43 20.31
CA LYS A 91 -9.50 -3.63 19.28
C LYS A 91 -11.03 -3.73 19.37
N ASP A 92 -11.54 -4.85 19.89
CA ASP A 92 -12.97 -5.15 19.92
C ASP A 92 -13.68 -4.46 21.10
N PHE A 93 -12.89 -3.87 22.02
CA PHE A 93 -13.32 -3.05 23.16
C PHE A 93 -12.57 -1.71 23.19
N PHE A 94 -12.26 -1.16 22.01
CA PHE A 94 -11.35 -0.02 21.89
C PHE A 94 -11.81 1.20 22.71
N GLY A 95 -13.11 1.42 22.88
CA GLY A 95 -13.65 2.49 23.73
C GLY A 95 -13.23 2.33 25.19
N LEU A 96 -13.40 1.12 25.74
CA LEU A 96 -12.98 0.79 27.11
C LEU A 96 -11.45 0.88 27.27
N VAL A 97 -10.70 0.39 26.30
CA VAL A 97 -9.22 0.48 26.32
C VAL A 97 -8.76 1.93 26.34
N VAL A 98 -9.41 2.80 25.55
CA VAL A 98 -9.12 4.23 25.57
C VAL A 98 -9.48 4.83 26.92
N GLN A 99 -10.61 4.47 27.53
CA GLN A 99 -11.00 4.96 28.86
C GLN A 99 -9.97 4.59 29.94
N ASP A 100 -9.49 3.35 29.97
CA ASP A 100 -8.57 2.81 30.98
C ASP A 100 -7.09 3.18 30.78
N SER A 101 -6.76 3.89 29.70
CA SER A 101 -5.37 4.21 29.32
C SER A 101 -5.10 5.71 29.27
N ASP A 102 -3.87 6.09 29.57
CA ASP A 102 -3.37 7.47 29.40
C ASP A 102 -2.80 7.68 27.99
N VAL A 103 -2.14 6.65 27.45
CA VAL A 103 -1.50 6.67 26.12
C VAL A 103 -1.89 5.43 25.33
N VAL A 104 -2.46 5.63 24.14
CA VAL A 104 -2.80 4.54 23.22
C VAL A 104 -2.04 4.72 21.91
N ILE A 105 -1.31 3.67 21.49
CA ILE A 105 -0.59 3.61 20.22
C ILE A 105 -1.33 2.64 19.31
N CYS A 106 -1.84 3.10 18.18
CA CYS A 106 -2.61 2.26 17.29
C CYS A 106 -2.46 2.64 15.81
N THR A 107 -2.88 1.74 14.92
CA THR A 107 -3.01 2.09 13.50
C THR A 107 -4.21 3.01 13.28
N ALA A 108 -4.08 3.97 12.37
CA ALA A 108 -5.12 4.96 12.05
C ALA A 108 -6.53 4.38 11.84
N GLN A 109 -6.61 3.20 11.23
CA GLN A 109 -7.88 2.54 10.89
C GLN A 109 -8.67 2.13 12.14
N ILE A 110 -7.99 1.79 13.23
CA ILE A 110 -8.63 1.41 14.49
C ILE A 110 -9.35 2.62 15.09
N LEU A 111 -8.67 3.76 15.19
CA LEU A 111 -9.30 5.00 15.65
C LEU A 111 -10.44 5.42 14.73
N TYR A 112 -10.24 5.38 13.40
CA TYR A 112 -11.30 5.75 12.47
C TYR A 112 -12.54 4.86 12.62
N ASN A 113 -12.36 3.55 12.79
CA ASN A 113 -13.46 2.62 13.04
C ASN A 113 -14.19 2.96 14.34
N ALA A 114 -13.46 3.25 15.42
CA ALA A 114 -14.05 3.64 16.70
C ALA A 114 -14.84 4.94 16.64
N LEU A 115 -14.36 5.93 15.87
CA LEU A 115 -15.02 7.22 15.67
C LEU A 115 -16.35 7.13 14.92
N ILE A 116 -16.54 6.10 14.09
CA ILE A 116 -17.77 5.91 13.29
C ILE A 116 -18.67 4.79 13.84
N ASN A 117 -18.20 4.02 14.81
CA ASN A 117 -18.97 2.96 15.45
C ASN A 117 -20.01 3.56 16.40
N LYS A 118 -21.17 2.91 16.52
CA LYS A 118 -22.26 3.29 17.42
C LYS A 118 -22.33 2.42 18.68
N GLU A 119 -21.64 1.28 18.70
CA GLU A 119 -21.55 0.40 19.86
C GLU A 119 -20.71 1.05 20.96
N GLU A 120 -21.30 1.25 22.14
CA GLU A 120 -20.70 1.97 23.26
C GLU A 120 -19.33 1.39 23.67
N ALA A 121 -19.18 0.07 23.67
CA ALA A 121 -17.92 -0.61 24.02
C ALA A 121 -16.75 -0.31 23.06
N ARG A 122 -17.05 0.11 21.83
CA ARG A 122 -16.06 0.36 20.75
C ARG A 122 -15.95 1.84 20.38
N HIS A 123 -16.95 2.64 20.74
CA HIS A 123 -17.06 4.03 20.37
C HIS A 123 -16.04 4.91 21.12
N VAL A 124 -15.48 5.89 20.41
CA VAL A 124 -14.58 6.92 20.95
C VAL A 124 -14.93 8.23 20.26
N GLU A 125 -15.02 9.32 21.01
CA GLU A 125 -15.15 10.67 20.45
C GLU A 125 -13.81 11.39 20.40
N LEU A 126 -13.67 12.36 19.49
CA LEU A 126 -12.46 13.19 19.45
C LEU A 126 -12.28 14.01 20.75
N SER A 127 -13.35 14.32 21.46
CA SER A 127 -13.31 15.01 22.75
C SER A 127 -12.67 14.19 23.87
N ASP A 128 -12.62 12.86 23.72
CA ASP A 128 -11.98 11.96 24.70
C ASP A 128 -10.46 12.03 24.60
N ILE A 129 -9.94 12.58 23.50
CA ILE A 129 -8.51 12.70 23.21
C ILE A 129 -8.07 14.15 23.45
N THR A 130 -6.98 14.33 24.18
CA THR A 130 -6.43 15.66 24.47
C THR A 130 -5.19 16.00 23.63
N LEU A 131 -4.47 14.99 23.13
CA LEU A 131 -3.34 15.13 22.20
C LEU A 131 -3.38 13.99 21.18
N LEU A 132 -3.39 14.33 19.90
CA LEU A 132 -3.32 13.40 18.78
C LEU A 132 -1.97 13.56 18.07
N ILE A 133 -1.13 12.53 18.18
CA ILE A 133 0.16 12.44 17.51
C ILE A 133 -0.01 11.60 16.25
N ILE A 134 0.38 12.14 15.09
CA ILE A 134 0.25 11.45 13.79
C ILE A 134 1.65 11.25 13.22
N ASP A 135 2.12 10.00 13.21
CA ASP A 135 3.41 9.63 12.63
C ASP A 135 3.32 9.51 11.10
N GLU A 136 4.38 9.88 10.39
CA GLU A 136 4.42 10.01 8.93
C GLU A 136 3.21 10.78 8.37
N CYS A 137 2.93 11.95 8.97
CA CYS A 137 1.72 12.75 8.74
C CYS A 137 1.60 13.32 7.31
N HIS A 138 2.61 13.16 6.46
CA HIS A 138 2.50 13.50 5.03
C HIS A 138 1.46 12.62 4.31
N HIS A 139 1.06 11.49 4.89
CA HIS A 139 -0.07 10.70 4.40
C HIS A 139 -1.44 11.35 4.65
N THR A 140 -1.55 12.46 5.41
CA THR A 140 -2.81 13.17 5.67
C THR A 140 -3.26 14.02 4.47
N HIS A 141 -3.58 13.33 3.38
CA HIS A 141 -4.09 13.93 2.14
C HIS A 141 -5.05 12.94 1.44
N LYS A 142 -5.92 13.46 0.57
CA LYS A 142 -6.90 12.66 -0.21
C LYS A 142 -7.75 11.75 0.70
N GLU A 143 -8.03 10.52 0.26
CA GLU A 143 -8.89 9.55 0.95
C GLU A 143 -8.12 8.65 1.94
N SER A 144 -6.94 9.08 2.41
CA SER A 144 -6.19 8.33 3.42
C SER A 144 -6.95 8.30 4.75
N VAL A 145 -6.65 7.28 5.56
CA VAL A 145 -7.31 7.12 6.86
C VAL A 145 -6.99 8.28 7.81
N TYR A 146 -5.74 8.77 7.81
CA TYR A 146 -5.39 9.98 8.56
C TYR A 146 -6.24 11.17 8.15
N ASN A 147 -6.44 11.40 6.85
CA ASN A 147 -7.23 12.53 6.40
C ASN A 147 -8.72 12.36 6.74
N LYS A 148 -9.24 11.13 6.79
CA LYS A 148 -10.61 10.89 7.25
C LYS A 148 -10.80 11.25 8.72
N VAL A 149 -9.86 10.85 9.59
CA VAL A 149 -9.88 11.24 11.02
C VAL A 149 -9.80 12.76 11.14
N MET A 150 -8.88 13.40 10.41
CA MET A 150 -8.73 14.85 10.46
C MET A 150 -9.89 15.62 9.82
N ARG A 151 -10.59 15.07 8.84
CA ARG A 151 -11.83 15.67 8.32
C ARG A 151 -12.90 15.74 9.40
N LEU A 152 -13.09 14.68 10.19
CA LEU A 152 -14.01 14.71 11.35
C LEU A 152 -13.61 15.81 12.34
N TYR A 153 -12.30 15.94 12.62
CA TYR A 153 -11.77 17.03 13.45
C TYR A 153 -12.09 18.42 12.87
N VAL A 154 -11.81 18.64 11.58
CA VAL A 154 -12.03 19.94 10.91
C VAL A 154 -13.52 20.26 10.84
N GLU A 155 -14.39 19.28 10.59
CA GLU A 155 -15.84 19.50 10.61
C GLU A 155 -16.33 19.96 11.99
N LYS A 156 -15.92 19.27 13.06
CA LYS A 156 -16.24 19.67 14.43
C LYS A 156 -15.69 21.07 14.76
N LYS A 157 -14.45 21.36 14.36
CA LYS A 157 -13.82 22.69 14.50
C LYS A 157 -14.64 23.78 13.81
N LEU A 158 -15.05 23.57 12.56
CA LEU A 158 -15.82 24.56 11.79
C LEU A 158 -17.24 24.77 12.33
N LYS A 159 -17.82 23.76 13.00
CA LYS A 159 -19.07 23.88 13.76
C LYS A 159 -18.91 24.57 15.11
N GLY A 160 -17.68 24.80 15.57
CA GLY A 160 -17.39 25.37 16.89
C GLY A 160 -17.49 24.36 18.04
N GLU A 161 -17.53 23.05 17.74
CA GLU A 161 -17.56 21.99 18.76
C GLU A 161 -16.23 21.94 19.53
N LYS A 162 -16.31 21.84 20.86
CA LYS A 162 -15.17 21.72 21.79
C LYS A 162 -15.54 20.75 22.93
N PRO A 163 -14.55 20.08 23.57
CA PRO A 163 -13.11 20.17 23.33
C PRO A 163 -12.63 19.40 22.09
N LEU A 164 -11.46 19.79 21.55
CA LEU A 164 -10.76 19.10 20.47
C LEU A 164 -9.30 18.84 20.87
N PRO A 165 -8.67 17.75 20.39
CA PRO A 165 -7.31 17.41 20.74
C PRO A 165 -6.30 18.39 20.15
N GLN A 166 -5.21 18.63 20.87
CA GLN A 166 -4.02 19.22 20.25
C GLN A 166 -3.47 18.27 19.17
N ILE A 167 -2.99 18.80 18.04
CA ILE A 167 -2.44 18.00 16.95
C ILE A 167 -0.92 18.13 16.88
N LEU A 168 -0.23 16.98 16.81
CA LEU A 168 1.20 16.90 16.56
C LEU A 168 1.49 15.96 15.38
N GLY A 169 1.78 16.54 14.21
CA GLY A 169 2.24 15.78 13.04
C GLY A 169 3.75 15.54 13.05
N LEU A 170 4.20 14.37 12.62
CA LEU A 170 5.62 14.04 12.45
C LEU A 170 5.90 13.65 11.00
N THR A 171 6.87 14.29 10.34
CA THR A 171 7.25 13.88 8.99
C THR A 171 8.71 14.24 8.65
N ALA A 172 9.35 13.43 7.81
CA ALA A 172 10.63 13.80 7.18
C ALA A 172 10.45 14.60 5.88
N SER A 173 9.28 14.47 5.25
CA SER A 173 9.08 14.87 3.86
C SER A 173 7.59 15.09 3.58
N PRO A 174 7.06 16.33 3.69
CA PRO A 174 5.69 16.62 3.27
C PRO A 174 5.49 16.50 1.74
N GLY A 175 6.59 16.58 0.98
CA GLY A 175 6.61 16.46 -0.49
C GLY A 175 6.01 17.67 -1.21
N THR A 176 5.83 17.55 -2.52
CA THR A 176 5.24 18.61 -3.37
C THR A 176 3.90 18.24 -3.98
N GLY A 177 3.37 17.04 -3.68
CA GLY A 177 2.15 16.53 -4.31
C GLY A 177 2.30 16.27 -5.82
N GLY A 178 3.53 16.21 -6.32
CA GLY A 178 3.83 16.11 -7.75
C GLY A 178 3.94 17.47 -8.46
N ALA A 179 3.80 18.59 -7.74
CA ALA A 179 4.02 19.93 -8.27
C ALA A 179 5.48 20.13 -8.67
N LYS A 180 5.71 20.79 -9.82
CA LYS A 180 7.04 21.09 -10.36
C LYS A 180 7.43 22.56 -10.23
N THR A 181 6.52 23.42 -9.76
CA THR A 181 6.71 24.86 -9.58
C THR A 181 6.59 25.21 -8.11
N LEU A 182 7.27 26.29 -7.68
CA LEU A 182 7.31 26.69 -6.28
C LEU A 182 5.92 27.03 -5.74
N ASP A 183 5.13 27.82 -6.47
CA ASP A 183 3.80 28.24 -6.00
C ASP A 183 2.87 27.05 -5.72
N LYS A 184 2.86 26.07 -6.62
CA LYS A 184 2.07 24.84 -6.45
C LYS A 184 2.63 23.94 -5.33
N ALA A 185 3.94 23.94 -5.11
CA ALA A 185 4.54 23.24 -3.98
C ALA A 185 4.17 23.91 -2.64
N VAL A 186 4.13 25.25 -2.60
CA VAL A 186 3.64 26.02 -1.45
C VAL A 186 2.16 25.72 -1.17
N GLU A 187 1.32 25.69 -2.20
CA GLU A 187 -0.09 25.29 -2.09
C GLU A 187 -0.24 23.88 -1.48
N HIS A 188 0.56 22.92 -1.94
CA HIS A 188 0.54 21.55 -1.39
C HIS A 188 0.97 21.50 0.08
N VAL A 189 2.03 22.24 0.47
CA VAL A 189 2.44 22.31 1.89
C VAL A 189 1.35 22.95 2.74
N LEU A 190 0.69 24.00 2.24
CA LEU A 190 -0.45 24.62 2.90
C LEU A 190 -1.65 23.67 3.01
N GLU A 191 -1.91 22.85 2.00
CA GLU A 191 -2.96 21.81 2.04
C GLU A 191 -2.69 20.80 3.16
N ILE A 192 -1.45 20.31 3.30
CA ILE A 192 -1.07 19.42 4.41
C ILE A 192 -1.26 20.13 5.76
N CYS A 193 -0.84 21.39 5.87
CA CYS A 193 -1.05 22.18 7.08
C CYS A 193 -2.55 22.32 7.40
N ALA A 194 -3.39 22.57 6.38
CA ALA A 194 -4.84 22.72 6.51
C ALA A 194 -5.51 21.41 6.94
N ASN A 195 -5.12 20.30 6.33
CA ASN A 195 -5.63 18.97 6.68
C ASN A 195 -5.27 18.61 8.13
N LEU A 196 -4.07 18.95 8.61
CA LEU A 196 -3.63 18.68 9.98
C LEU A 196 -3.97 19.78 10.98
N ASP A 197 -4.61 20.87 10.54
CA ASP A 197 -4.85 22.07 11.33
C ASP A 197 -3.60 22.59 12.08
N SER A 198 -2.43 22.53 11.43
CA SER A 198 -1.14 22.64 12.08
C SER A 198 -0.14 23.50 11.30
N ALA A 199 0.75 24.20 12.01
CA ALA A 199 1.87 24.92 11.40
C ALA A 199 3.13 24.04 11.30
N ILE A 200 3.82 24.07 10.17
CA ILE A 200 5.06 23.30 9.99
C ILE A 200 6.27 23.98 10.62
N VAL A 201 7.03 23.23 11.42
CA VAL A 201 8.21 23.71 12.15
C VAL A 201 9.46 22.89 11.82
N SER A 202 10.60 23.56 11.76
CA SER A 202 11.91 22.95 11.52
C SER A 202 12.99 23.68 12.32
N THR A 203 14.12 23.02 12.53
CA THR A 203 15.28 23.62 13.21
C THR A 203 15.94 24.66 12.31
N LYS A 204 16.12 25.88 12.82
CA LYS A 204 16.83 26.96 12.13
C LYS A 204 18.15 27.25 12.83
N GLN A 205 18.13 27.36 14.16
CA GLN A 205 19.30 27.72 14.96
C GLN A 205 20.31 26.56 15.03
N TYR A 206 19.81 25.33 15.18
CA TYR A 206 20.65 24.14 15.40
C TYR A 206 20.77 23.22 14.18
N ALA A 207 20.52 23.76 12.97
CA ALA A 207 20.73 23.02 11.72
C ALA A 207 22.17 22.43 11.56
N PRO A 208 23.25 23.09 12.02
CA PRO A 208 24.59 22.49 12.01
C PRO A 208 24.75 21.27 12.92
N GLU A 209 24.08 21.24 14.09
CA GLU A 209 24.06 20.07 14.98
C GLU A 209 23.34 18.91 14.29
N LEU A 210 22.15 19.17 13.73
CA LEU A 210 21.36 18.16 13.03
C LEU A 210 22.16 17.48 11.90
N LYS A 211 22.92 18.25 11.10
CA LYS A 211 23.78 17.71 10.03
C LYS A 211 24.91 16.81 10.54
N LYS A 212 25.40 17.03 11.76
CA LYS A 212 26.44 16.19 12.40
C LYS A 212 25.86 14.90 12.97
N VAL A 213 24.67 15.00 13.57
CA VAL A 213 23.98 13.85 14.22
C VAL A 213 23.37 12.91 13.19
N VAL A 214 22.84 13.44 12.09
CA VAL A 214 22.16 12.65 11.04
C VAL A 214 23.02 12.66 9.77
N PRO A 215 23.91 11.68 9.57
CA PRO A 215 24.72 11.60 8.36
C PRO A 215 23.82 11.32 7.14
N ARG A 216 24.18 11.90 6.00
CA ARG A 216 23.53 11.60 4.72
C ARG A 216 24.34 10.55 3.96
N PRO A 217 23.70 9.52 3.39
CA PRO A 217 24.41 8.53 2.59
C PRO A 217 25.03 9.17 1.34
N ARG A 218 26.16 8.62 0.89
CA ARG A 218 26.72 8.97 -0.41
C ARG A 218 25.84 8.41 -1.52
N LYS A 219 25.25 9.28 -2.31
CA LYS A 219 24.43 8.91 -3.47
C LYS A 219 25.30 8.56 -4.68
N THR A 220 25.03 7.42 -5.32
CA THR A 220 25.72 6.97 -6.54
C THR A 220 24.73 6.52 -7.60
N PHE A 221 24.91 7.00 -8.83
CA PHE A 221 24.18 6.55 -10.00
C PHE A 221 25.02 5.54 -10.77
N ASN A 222 24.59 4.27 -10.72
CA ASN A 222 25.26 3.18 -11.42
C ASN A 222 24.49 2.96 -12.73
N ILE A 223 24.93 3.67 -13.77
CA ILE A 223 24.25 3.73 -15.07
C ILE A 223 24.82 2.65 -15.98
N VAL A 224 23.95 1.79 -16.50
CA VAL A 224 24.31 0.72 -17.46
C VAL A 224 23.75 1.00 -18.85
N ASN A 225 24.41 0.48 -19.88
CA ASN A 225 23.89 0.50 -21.23
C ASN A 225 22.73 -0.50 -21.39
N LYS A 226 21.89 -0.29 -22.40
CA LYS A 226 20.89 -1.29 -22.81
C LYS A 226 21.62 -2.54 -23.33
N ARG A 227 20.96 -3.70 -23.28
CA ARG A 227 21.42 -4.90 -23.99
C ARG A 227 21.67 -4.57 -25.47
N ASP A 228 22.79 -5.05 -26.01
CA ASP A 228 23.09 -4.92 -27.44
C ASP A 228 22.08 -5.70 -28.30
N ARG A 229 21.64 -6.88 -27.80
CA ARG A 229 20.61 -7.72 -28.40
C ARG A 229 19.73 -8.32 -27.30
N ASP A 230 18.42 -8.38 -27.55
CA ASP A 230 17.43 -8.95 -26.62
C ASP A 230 16.49 -9.93 -27.35
N PRO A 231 17.02 -11.06 -27.85
CA PRO A 231 16.26 -12.00 -28.67
C PRO A 231 15.04 -12.57 -27.93
N PHE A 232 15.12 -12.73 -26.60
CA PHE A 232 13.99 -13.14 -25.79
C PHE A 232 12.87 -12.08 -25.80
N GLY A 233 13.21 -10.81 -25.57
CA GLY A 233 12.25 -9.72 -25.63
C GLY A 233 11.64 -9.53 -27.02
N ASP A 234 12.44 -9.68 -28.07
CA ASP A 234 11.99 -9.60 -29.46
C ASP A 234 11.05 -10.75 -29.81
N HIS A 235 11.32 -11.97 -29.33
CA HIS A 235 10.45 -13.14 -29.49
C HIS A 235 9.09 -12.92 -28.82
N LEU A 236 9.08 -12.43 -27.57
CA LEU A 236 7.83 -12.10 -26.87
C LEU A 236 7.03 -11.04 -27.63
N LYS A 237 7.68 -10.01 -28.18
CA LYS A 237 7.00 -8.99 -29.01
C LYS A 237 6.41 -9.59 -30.28
N SER A 238 7.11 -10.51 -30.94
CA SER A 238 6.57 -11.22 -32.11
C SER A 238 5.31 -12.02 -31.76
N MET A 239 5.32 -12.74 -30.63
CA MET A 239 4.12 -13.44 -30.15
C MET A 239 2.99 -12.47 -29.81
N MET A 240 3.29 -11.31 -29.22
CA MET A 240 2.29 -10.27 -28.97
C MET A 240 1.68 -9.72 -30.26
N THR A 241 2.47 -9.55 -31.33
CA THR A 241 1.97 -9.16 -32.66
C THR A 241 1.01 -10.21 -33.23
N ILE A 242 1.33 -11.50 -33.11
CA ILE A 242 0.43 -12.58 -33.53
C ILE A 242 -0.92 -12.50 -32.79
N ILE A 243 -0.90 -12.17 -31.49
CA ILE A 243 -2.13 -11.96 -30.72
C ILE A 243 -2.86 -10.68 -31.16
N HIS A 244 -2.14 -9.60 -31.48
CA HIS A 244 -2.77 -8.39 -32.02
C HIS A 244 -3.52 -8.64 -33.32
N ASP A 245 -2.92 -9.41 -34.22
CA ASP A 245 -3.52 -9.77 -35.51
C ASP A 245 -4.77 -10.66 -35.32
N TYR A 246 -4.72 -11.59 -34.35
CA TYR A 246 -5.88 -12.43 -34.00
C TYR A 246 -7.00 -11.67 -33.29
N MET A 247 -6.67 -10.64 -32.51
CA MET A 247 -7.62 -9.93 -31.64
C MET A 247 -8.63 -9.04 -32.40
N GLU A 248 -8.37 -8.72 -33.68
CA GLU A 248 -9.14 -7.76 -34.47
C GLU A 248 -9.30 -6.42 -33.71
N LEU A 249 -8.18 -5.72 -33.46
CA LEU A 249 -8.16 -4.50 -32.66
C LEU A 249 -9.20 -3.47 -33.15
N PRO A 250 -10.04 -2.89 -32.26
CA PRO A 250 -10.99 -1.86 -32.64
C PRO A 250 -10.28 -0.68 -33.34
N PRO A 251 -10.82 -0.17 -34.46
CA PRO A 251 -10.13 0.84 -35.28
C PRO A 251 -9.94 2.19 -34.57
N ASP A 252 -10.75 2.45 -33.54
CA ASP A 252 -10.68 3.65 -32.69
C ASP A 252 -9.63 3.53 -31.57
N PHE A 253 -8.98 2.36 -31.42
CA PHE A 253 -8.03 2.09 -30.36
C PHE A 253 -6.59 2.04 -30.87
N LYS A 254 -5.68 2.74 -30.18
CA LYS A 254 -4.24 2.72 -30.50
C LYS A 254 -3.45 2.20 -29.31
N LEU A 255 -2.76 1.08 -29.52
CA LEU A 255 -1.86 0.50 -28.53
C LEU A 255 -0.52 1.22 -28.54
N ARG A 256 0.02 1.50 -27.35
CA ARG A 256 1.38 2.04 -27.18
C ARG A 256 2.44 0.94 -27.27
N GLU A 257 3.70 1.28 -27.02
CA GLU A 257 4.81 0.33 -27.16
C GLU A 257 4.75 -0.81 -26.13
N CYS A 258 4.91 -2.06 -26.59
CA CYS A 258 4.99 -3.25 -25.73
C CYS A 258 6.18 -3.18 -24.76
N GLY A 259 6.03 -3.73 -23.56
CA GLY A 259 7.04 -3.68 -22.50
C GLY A 259 7.00 -2.37 -21.70
N THR A 260 5.87 -1.66 -21.70
CA THR A 260 5.71 -0.38 -21.01
C THR A 260 4.52 -0.40 -20.05
N GLN A 261 4.48 0.54 -19.09
CA GLN A 261 3.34 0.69 -18.18
C GLN A 261 2.14 1.30 -18.91
N GLU A 262 2.44 2.13 -19.90
CA GLU A 262 1.49 2.75 -20.80
C GLU A 262 0.72 1.69 -21.59
N TYR A 263 1.42 0.70 -22.13
CA TYR A 263 0.78 -0.44 -22.79
C TYR A 263 0.00 -1.32 -21.80
N GLU A 264 0.50 -1.55 -20.58
CA GLU A 264 -0.27 -2.26 -19.55
C GLU A 264 -1.63 -1.58 -19.30
N ALA A 265 -1.65 -0.24 -19.21
CA ALA A 265 -2.88 0.51 -19.06
C ALA A 265 -3.82 0.36 -20.27
N ASP A 266 -3.27 0.34 -21.49
CA ASP A 266 -4.05 0.15 -22.72
C ASP A 266 -4.75 -1.20 -22.74
N VAL A 267 -4.02 -2.30 -22.47
CA VAL A 267 -4.61 -3.64 -22.47
C VAL A 267 -5.61 -3.84 -21.33
N VAL A 268 -5.44 -3.17 -20.19
CA VAL A 268 -6.46 -3.17 -19.11
C VAL A 268 -7.74 -2.47 -19.56
N VAL A 269 -7.65 -1.38 -20.31
CA VAL A 269 -8.83 -0.69 -20.87
C VAL A 269 -9.49 -1.55 -21.95
N LEU A 270 -8.70 -2.21 -22.81
CA LEU A 270 -9.21 -3.14 -23.82
C LEU A 270 -9.92 -4.33 -23.19
N GLU A 271 -9.37 -4.92 -22.14
CA GLU A 271 -10.03 -6.02 -21.43
C GLU A 271 -11.38 -5.56 -20.87
N GLN A 272 -11.43 -4.38 -20.23
CA GLN A 272 -12.69 -3.84 -19.72
C GLN A 272 -13.69 -3.57 -20.85
N ARG A 273 -13.23 -3.09 -22.00
CA ARG A 273 -14.07 -2.89 -23.18
C ARG A 273 -14.62 -4.22 -23.71
N GLY A 274 -13.77 -5.24 -23.85
CA GLY A 274 -14.20 -6.58 -24.26
C GLY A 274 -15.26 -7.15 -23.33
N VAL A 275 -15.11 -6.94 -22.02
CA VAL A 275 -16.16 -7.32 -21.05
C VAL A 275 -17.45 -6.55 -21.34
N ARG A 276 -17.41 -5.22 -21.43
CA ARG A 276 -18.58 -4.35 -21.67
C ARG A 276 -19.32 -4.68 -22.96
N ASP A 277 -18.58 -4.91 -24.04
CA ASP A 277 -19.11 -5.13 -25.38
C ASP A 277 -19.50 -6.61 -25.61
N ASN A 278 -19.47 -7.43 -24.56
CA ASN A 278 -19.69 -8.88 -24.63
C ASN A 278 -18.76 -9.61 -25.63
N ASN A 279 -17.58 -9.06 -25.85
CA ASN A 279 -16.56 -9.59 -26.74
C ASN A 279 -15.49 -10.35 -25.91
N ARG A 280 -15.70 -11.66 -25.76
CA ARG A 280 -14.79 -12.52 -24.97
C ARG A 280 -13.40 -12.61 -25.61
N LEU A 281 -13.34 -12.71 -26.94
CA LEU A 281 -12.09 -12.79 -27.69
C LEU A 281 -11.18 -11.60 -27.36
N LEU A 282 -11.73 -10.38 -27.45
CA LEU A 282 -11.02 -9.14 -27.09
C LEU A 282 -10.57 -9.15 -25.61
N ALA A 283 -11.45 -9.56 -24.70
CA ALA A 283 -11.14 -9.58 -23.27
C ALA A 283 -10.01 -10.57 -22.92
N GLN A 284 -10.04 -11.78 -23.47
CA GLN A 284 -9.01 -12.79 -23.23
C GLN A 284 -7.67 -12.44 -23.89
N CYS A 285 -7.69 -11.96 -25.14
CA CYS A 285 -6.47 -11.51 -25.80
C CYS A 285 -5.79 -10.39 -25.00
N ALA A 286 -6.56 -9.39 -24.57
CA ALA A 286 -6.04 -8.29 -23.75
C ALA A 286 -5.48 -8.78 -22.40
N LEU A 287 -6.13 -9.76 -21.74
CA LEU A 287 -5.63 -10.36 -20.51
C LEU A 287 -4.28 -11.08 -20.72
N HIS A 288 -4.14 -11.83 -21.81
CA HIS A 288 -2.90 -12.55 -22.14
C HIS A 288 -1.79 -11.59 -22.58
N LEU A 289 -2.10 -10.58 -23.40
CA LEU A 289 -1.17 -9.51 -23.76
C LEU A 289 -0.62 -8.78 -22.54
N ARG A 290 -1.43 -8.61 -21.49
CA ARG A 290 -0.96 -8.08 -20.21
C ARG A 290 0.10 -8.98 -19.58
N GLN A 291 -0.07 -10.30 -19.60
CA GLN A 291 0.93 -11.24 -19.06
C GLN A 291 2.23 -11.23 -19.86
N TYR A 292 2.17 -11.15 -21.20
CA TYR A 292 3.36 -10.96 -22.03
C TYR A 292 4.05 -9.62 -21.75
N ASN A 293 3.29 -8.55 -21.54
CA ASN A 293 3.84 -7.26 -21.15
C ASN A 293 4.51 -7.30 -19.76
N ASP A 294 3.89 -8.00 -18.79
CA ASP A 294 4.48 -8.23 -17.46
C ASP A 294 5.81 -9.00 -17.59
N ALA A 295 5.87 -10.00 -18.47
CA ALA A 295 7.10 -10.74 -18.76
C ALA A 295 8.18 -9.85 -19.41
N LEU A 296 7.82 -8.95 -20.32
CA LEU A 296 8.75 -7.95 -20.88
C LEU A 296 9.28 -6.99 -19.80
N LEU A 297 8.43 -6.54 -18.87
CA LEU A 297 8.86 -5.70 -17.74
C LEU A 297 9.79 -6.45 -16.79
N ILE A 298 9.52 -7.72 -16.53
CA ILE A 298 10.42 -8.60 -15.75
C ILE A 298 11.73 -8.81 -16.51
N ASN A 299 11.70 -9.03 -17.82
CA ASN A 299 12.89 -9.21 -18.64
C ASN A 299 13.79 -7.97 -18.63
N ASP A 300 13.19 -6.79 -18.73
CA ASP A 300 13.91 -5.53 -18.67
C ASP A 300 14.53 -5.29 -17.29
N THR A 301 13.87 -5.74 -16.21
CA THR A 301 14.33 -5.48 -14.84
C THR A 301 15.23 -6.58 -14.28
N LEU A 302 14.96 -7.84 -14.57
CA LEU A 302 15.55 -9.03 -13.94
C LEU A 302 16.15 -9.96 -15.00
N ARG A 303 16.19 -11.27 -14.75
CA ARG A 303 16.71 -12.28 -15.66
C ARG A 303 15.61 -12.74 -16.64
N MET A 304 16.00 -13.10 -17.86
CA MET A 304 15.08 -13.70 -18.85
C MET A 304 14.36 -14.94 -18.28
N ILE A 305 15.06 -15.77 -17.51
CA ILE A 305 14.47 -16.97 -16.89
C ILE A 305 13.34 -16.65 -15.91
N ASP A 306 13.38 -15.49 -15.25
CA ASP A 306 12.31 -15.05 -14.35
C ASP A 306 11.06 -14.65 -15.15
N ALA A 307 11.25 -13.99 -16.30
CA ALA A 307 10.18 -13.65 -17.23
C ALA A 307 9.53 -14.91 -17.83
N TYR A 308 10.35 -15.87 -18.28
CA TYR A 308 9.87 -17.17 -18.78
C TYR A 308 9.06 -17.92 -17.73
N ARG A 309 9.60 -18.08 -16.51
CA ARG A 309 8.90 -18.77 -15.40
C ARG A 309 7.58 -18.10 -15.07
N SER A 310 7.49 -16.78 -15.21
CA SER A 310 6.24 -16.05 -15.00
C SER A 310 5.15 -16.46 -15.99
N LEU A 311 5.50 -16.63 -17.26
CA LEU A 311 4.56 -17.08 -18.29
C LEU A 311 4.24 -18.58 -18.13
N GLU A 312 5.25 -19.41 -17.85
CA GLU A 312 5.09 -20.84 -17.62
C GLU A 312 4.11 -21.12 -16.47
N GLU A 313 4.26 -20.41 -15.35
CA GLU A 313 3.33 -20.47 -14.22
C GLU A 313 1.90 -20.07 -14.65
N TYR A 314 1.75 -18.94 -15.37
CA TYR A 314 0.44 -18.48 -15.83
C TYR A 314 -0.26 -19.51 -16.73
N TYR A 315 0.42 -20.03 -17.75
CA TYR A 315 -0.17 -20.98 -18.70
C TYR A 315 -0.39 -22.37 -18.09
N SER A 316 0.46 -22.80 -17.14
CA SER A 316 0.25 -24.07 -16.42
C SER A 316 -1.09 -24.10 -15.69
N THR A 317 -1.50 -22.98 -15.07
CA THR A 317 -2.79 -22.87 -14.38
C THR A 317 -3.98 -22.78 -15.34
N LYS A 318 -3.77 -22.21 -16.53
CA LYS A 318 -4.80 -21.98 -17.55
C LYS A 318 -5.10 -23.20 -18.43
N SER A 319 -4.19 -24.16 -18.52
CA SER A 319 -4.36 -25.41 -19.29
C SER A 319 -5.68 -26.13 -19.02
N THR A 320 -6.20 -26.06 -17.79
CA THR A 320 -7.47 -26.68 -17.37
C THR A 320 -8.71 -25.78 -17.51
N MET A 321 -8.55 -24.56 -18.05
CA MET A 321 -9.58 -23.51 -18.06
C MET A 321 -10.04 -23.11 -19.48
N ALA A 322 -9.55 -23.79 -20.51
CA ALA A 322 -9.91 -23.50 -21.90
C ALA A 322 -11.38 -23.83 -22.18
N ILE A 323 -12.14 -22.86 -22.72
CA ILE A 323 -13.57 -23.03 -23.01
C ILE A 323 -13.97 -22.71 -24.45
N ASP A 324 -13.12 -22.04 -25.23
CA ASP A 324 -13.39 -21.75 -26.65
C ASP A 324 -12.11 -21.65 -27.49
N GLY A 325 -12.28 -21.39 -28.80
CA GLY A 325 -11.17 -21.29 -29.76
C GLY A 325 -10.15 -20.20 -29.43
N THR A 326 -10.51 -19.14 -28.72
CA THR A 326 -9.55 -18.11 -28.29
C THR A 326 -8.58 -18.68 -27.25
N ASP A 327 -9.10 -19.43 -26.28
CA ASP A 327 -8.25 -20.03 -25.25
C ASP A 327 -7.29 -21.07 -25.85
N PHE A 328 -7.79 -21.92 -26.77
CA PHE A 328 -6.95 -22.91 -27.46
C PHE A 328 -5.86 -22.25 -28.31
N PHE A 329 -6.19 -21.18 -29.04
CA PHE A 329 -5.20 -20.41 -29.79
C PHE A 329 -4.11 -19.83 -28.89
N LEU A 330 -4.49 -19.16 -27.80
CA LEU A 330 -3.54 -18.51 -26.89
C LEU A 330 -2.65 -19.53 -26.14
N LEU A 331 -3.21 -20.68 -25.76
CA LEU A 331 -2.47 -21.79 -25.15
C LEU A 331 -1.49 -22.42 -26.16
N GLY A 332 -1.99 -22.77 -27.35
CA GLY A 332 -1.17 -23.36 -28.42
C GLY A 332 0.00 -22.45 -28.82
N LEU A 333 -0.24 -21.15 -28.96
CA LEU A 333 0.81 -20.18 -29.27
C LEU A 333 1.94 -20.20 -28.22
N PHE A 334 1.61 -20.30 -26.92
CA PHE A 334 2.64 -20.39 -25.88
C PHE A 334 3.37 -21.74 -25.92
N GLU A 335 2.63 -22.84 -26.05
CA GLU A 335 3.19 -24.20 -26.07
C GLU A 335 4.16 -24.41 -27.24
N GLU A 336 3.81 -23.94 -28.44
CA GLU A 336 4.66 -23.99 -29.64
C GLU A 336 5.98 -23.24 -29.46
N ASN A 337 5.97 -22.14 -28.71
CA ASN A 337 7.13 -21.27 -28.49
C ASN A 337 7.89 -21.56 -27.18
N GLN A 338 7.39 -22.49 -26.36
CA GLN A 338 7.89 -22.70 -25.00
C GLN A 338 9.36 -23.14 -24.98
N VAL A 339 9.74 -24.06 -25.87
CA VAL A 339 11.10 -24.63 -25.92
C VAL A 339 12.11 -23.55 -26.33
N GLU A 340 11.79 -22.76 -27.35
CA GLU A 340 12.65 -21.68 -27.83
C GLU A 340 12.82 -20.59 -26.77
N LEU A 341 11.72 -20.11 -26.19
CA LEU A 341 11.76 -19.13 -25.10
C LEU A 341 12.61 -19.62 -23.92
N ARG A 342 12.50 -20.90 -23.56
CA ARG A 342 13.29 -21.50 -22.47
C ARG A 342 14.78 -21.56 -22.80
N ASN A 343 15.14 -21.84 -24.05
CA ASN A 343 16.52 -21.88 -24.50
C ASN A 343 17.13 -20.47 -24.52
N LEU A 344 16.43 -19.49 -25.08
CA LEU A 344 16.84 -18.08 -25.06
C LEU A 344 17.02 -17.57 -23.62
N ALA A 345 16.09 -17.93 -22.73
CA ALA A 345 16.13 -17.48 -21.34
C ALA A 345 17.30 -18.05 -20.51
N ARG A 346 17.97 -19.10 -21.00
CA ARG A 346 19.15 -19.73 -20.37
C ARG A 346 20.47 -19.27 -20.97
N ASP A 347 20.43 -18.49 -22.05
CA ASP A 347 21.63 -18.04 -22.74
C ASP A 347 22.26 -16.85 -22.00
N SER A 348 23.44 -17.07 -21.42
CA SER A 348 24.15 -16.05 -20.64
C SER A 348 24.65 -14.87 -21.49
N ARG A 349 24.70 -15.00 -22.82
CA ARG A 349 25.17 -13.94 -23.74
C ARG A 349 24.24 -12.73 -23.77
N PHE A 350 22.98 -12.90 -23.35
CA PHE A 350 21.95 -11.85 -23.35
C PHE A 350 21.49 -11.51 -21.93
N GLU A 351 22.35 -11.73 -20.93
CA GLU A 351 22.04 -11.36 -19.54
C GLU A 351 21.76 -9.87 -19.39
N ASN A 352 21.08 -9.52 -18.29
CA ASN A 352 20.70 -8.15 -18.02
C ASN A 352 21.88 -7.36 -17.43
N PRO A 353 22.38 -6.29 -18.10
CA PRO A 353 23.47 -5.49 -17.55
C PRO A 353 23.15 -4.88 -16.18
N LYS A 354 21.87 -4.62 -15.88
CA LYS A 354 21.44 -4.14 -14.56
C LYS A 354 21.70 -5.18 -13.46
N MET A 355 21.61 -6.47 -13.76
CA MET A 355 21.89 -7.54 -12.80
C MET A 355 23.39 -7.64 -12.48
N ASP A 356 24.25 -7.45 -13.48
CA ASP A 356 25.71 -7.44 -13.30
C ASP A 356 26.18 -6.24 -12.47
N GLU A 357 25.60 -5.07 -12.74
CA GLU A 357 25.90 -3.87 -11.96
C GLU A 357 25.35 -3.98 -10.53
N LEU A 358 24.18 -4.59 -10.34
CA LEU A 358 23.65 -4.90 -9.02
C LEU A 358 24.58 -5.86 -8.26
N GLN A 359 25.06 -6.93 -8.91
CA GLN A 359 26.04 -7.84 -8.32
C GLN A 359 27.31 -7.09 -7.91
N SER A 360 27.85 -6.26 -8.80
CA SER A 360 29.04 -5.46 -8.54
C SER A 360 28.85 -4.50 -7.37
N THR A 361 27.68 -3.87 -7.28
CA THR A 361 27.31 -2.97 -6.17
C THR A 361 27.25 -3.72 -4.84
N LEU A 362 26.63 -4.91 -4.82
CA LEU A 362 26.56 -5.73 -3.61
C LEU A 362 27.95 -6.24 -3.20
N LEU A 363 28.75 -6.76 -4.13
CA LEU A 363 30.10 -7.26 -3.82
C LEU A 363 31.05 -6.18 -3.31
N LYS A 364 30.95 -4.95 -3.83
CA LYS A 364 31.74 -3.79 -3.34
C LYS A 364 31.44 -3.49 -1.87
N GLN A 365 30.17 -3.59 -1.45
CA GLN A 365 29.77 -3.28 -0.09
C GLN A 365 29.94 -4.45 0.90
N PHE A 366 29.63 -5.66 0.47
CA PHE A 366 29.69 -6.88 1.28
C PHE A 366 31.06 -7.59 1.21
N GLY A 367 32.11 -6.88 0.76
CA GLY A 367 33.47 -7.42 0.67
C GLY A 367 34.06 -7.88 2.02
N SER A 368 35.14 -8.64 1.95
CA SER A 368 35.76 -9.31 3.11
C SER A 368 36.11 -8.34 4.23
N GLY A 369 35.50 -8.52 5.41
CA GLY A 369 35.83 -7.82 6.66
C GLY A 369 34.92 -6.66 7.05
N VAL A 370 33.94 -6.27 6.22
CA VAL A 370 32.98 -5.21 6.56
C VAL A 370 31.66 -5.83 7.03
N PRO A 371 31.20 -5.58 8.27
CA PRO A 371 29.87 -6.00 8.72
C PRO A 371 28.80 -5.14 8.04
N SER A 372 28.46 -5.49 6.80
CA SER A 372 27.50 -4.74 5.98
C SER A 372 26.07 -5.21 6.20
N ARG A 373 25.14 -4.25 6.16
CA ARG A 373 23.70 -4.50 6.19
C ARG A 373 23.05 -3.67 5.10
N GLY A 374 22.42 -4.35 4.15
CA GLY A 374 21.86 -3.74 2.96
C GLY A 374 20.35 -3.89 2.85
N ILE A 375 19.69 -2.93 2.21
CA ILE A 375 18.30 -3.05 1.76
C ILE A 375 18.27 -2.85 0.24
N LEU A 376 17.78 -3.86 -0.48
CA LEU A 376 17.52 -3.84 -1.91
C LEU A 376 16.02 -3.64 -2.14
N PHE A 377 15.63 -2.47 -2.62
CA PHE A 377 14.25 -2.17 -2.93
C PHE A 377 13.89 -2.55 -4.37
N SER A 378 12.77 -3.25 -4.55
CA SER A 378 12.18 -3.60 -5.84
C SER A 378 10.67 -3.34 -5.89
N LYS A 379 10.12 -3.14 -7.09
CA LYS A 379 8.73 -2.67 -7.27
C LYS A 379 7.68 -3.70 -6.86
N THR A 380 7.88 -4.96 -7.24
CA THR A 380 6.83 -5.99 -7.15
C THR A 380 7.24 -7.14 -6.24
N ARG A 381 6.26 -7.81 -5.62
CA ARG A 381 6.51 -9.01 -4.79
C ARG A 381 7.13 -10.14 -5.61
N LYS A 382 6.70 -10.31 -6.86
CA LYS A 382 7.30 -11.29 -7.78
C LYS A 382 8.78 -10.99 -7.99
N SER A 383 9.12 -9.72 -8.23
CA SER A 383 10.51 -9.28 -8.39
C SER A 383 11.36 -9.55 -7.13
N THR A 384 10.82 -9.34 -5.93
CA THR A 384 11.56 -9.63 -4.69
C THR A 384 11.85 -11.12 -4.53
N HIS A 385 10.92 -12.01 -4.90
CA HIS A 385 11.16 -13.46 -4.91
C HIS A 385 12.22 -13.87 -5.94
N CYS A 386 12.14 -13.33 -7.17
CA CYS A 386 13.14 -13.57 -8.21
C CYS A 386 14.54 -13.10 -7.80
N LEU A 387 14.63 -11.92 -7.17
CA LEU A 387 15.90 -11.40 -6.64
C LEU A 387 16.43 -12.27 -5.50
N LYS A 388 15.58 -12.76 -4.58
CA LYS A 388 15.99 -13.73 -3.55
C LYS A 388 16.52 -15.01 -4.18
N ASP A 389 15.82 -15.57 -5.16
CA ASP A 389 16.27 -16.77 -5.89
C ASP A 389 17.62 -16.55 -6.58
N TRP A 390 17.82 -15.38 -7.17
CA TRP A 390 19.10 -15.00 -7.79
C TRP A 390 20.23 -14.89 -6.77
N VAL A 391 20.04 -14.15 -5.66
CA VAL A 391 21.07 -14.02 -4.61
C VAL A 391 21.42 -15.39 -4.03
N LEU A 392 20.42 -16.23 -3.74
CA LEU A 392 20.63 -17.57 -3.18
C LEU A 392 21.21 -18.58 -4.17
N LYS A 393 21.30 -18.29 -5.47
CA LYS A 393 21.94 -19.17 -6.46
C LYS A 393 23.29 -18.64 -6.94
N ASN A 394 23.59 -17.37 -6.71
CA ASN A 394 24.84 -16.74 -7.12
C ASN A 394 25.98 -17.11 -6.15
N ARG A 395 27.02 -17.79 -6.65
CA ARG A 395 28.16 -18.23 -5.82
C ARG A 395 28.97 -17.06 -5.28
N ALA A 396 29.26 -16.05 -6.10
CA ALA A 396 30.04 -14.89 -5.67
C ALA A 396 29.38 -14.13 -4.50
N LEU A 397 28.05 -13.99 -4.52
CA LEU A 397 27.31 -13.34 -3.44
C LEU A 397 27.29 -14.19 -2.15
N LYS A 398 27.24 -15.52 -2.28
CA LYS A 398 27.37 -16.44 -1.14
C LYS A 398 28.76 -16.41 -0.53
N ASP A 399 29.79 -16.40 -1.36
CA ASP A 399 31.19 -16.36 -0.93
C ASP A 399 31.51 -15.03 -0.23
N ALA A 400 30.82 -13.95 -0.60
CA ALA A 400 30.81 -12.67 0.11
C ALA A 400 29.99 -12.68 1.43
N GLY A 401 29.42 -13.82 1.81
CA GLY A 401 28.68 -13.98 3.07
C GLY A 401 27.27 -13.36 3.06
N ILE A 402 26.69 -13.08 1.89
CA ILE A 402 25.34 -12.48 1.81
C ILE A 402 24.27 -13.51 2.19
N LYS A 403 23.46 -13.15 3.18
CA LYS A 403 22.30 -13.89 3.69
C LYS A 403 21.07 -13.00 3.51
N ALA A 404 20.28 -13.34 2.50
CA ALA A 404 19.18 -12.52 2.04
C ALA A 404 17.81 -13.14 2.33
N ASP A 405 16.85 -12.30 2.72
CA ASP A 405 15.44 -12.65 2.76
C ASP A 405 14.56 -11.50 2.25
N ILE A 406 13.30 -11.82 1.92
CA ILE A 406 12.32 -10.87 1.41
C ILE A 406 11.59 -10.17 2.55
N LEU A 407 11.18 -8.92 2.31
CA LEU A 407 10.25 -8.21 3.17
C LEU A 407 9.14 -7.56 2.33
N THR A 408 7.95 -8.15 2.34
CA THR A 408 6.79 -7.67 1.58
C THR A 408 5.60 -7.42 2.50
N GLY A 409 4.54 -6.78 1.99
CA GLY A 409 3.41 -6.35 2.81
C GLY A 409 2.31 -7.39 2.90
N ALA A 410 1.52 -7.33 3.97
CA ALA A 410 0.46 -8.29 4.34
C ALA A 410 -0.83 -8.23 3.49
N GLY A 411 -0.82 -7.60 2.31
CA GLY A 411 -2.02 -7.51 1.46
C GLY A 411 -2.34 -8.81 0.71
N ASN A 412 -3.60 -9.06 0.40
CA ASN A 412 -4.10 -10.31 -0.20
C ASN A 412 -3.39 -10.71 -1.52
N GLY A 413 -2.96 -11.98 -1.65
CA GLY A 413 -2.30 -12.57 -2.83
C GLY A 413 -1.70 -13.96 -2.53
N ILE A 414 -0.98 -14.59 -3.45
CA ILE A 414 -0.29 -15.89 -3.21
C ILE A 414 1.07 -15.70 -2.49
N THR A 415 1.66 -14.50 -2.60
CA THR A 415 3.01 -14.20 -2.14
C THR A 415 3.04 -13.02 -1.15
N TYR A 416 2.11 -12.97 -0.20
CA TYR A 416 2.16 -11.96 0.87
C TYR A 416 2.91 -12.53 2.07
N MET A 417 3.52 -11.64 2.84
CA MET A 417 4.09 -12.01 4.14
C MET A 417 3.14 -11.60 5.23
N THR A 418 2.91 -12.49 6.17
CA THR A 418 2.10 -12.20 7.34
C THR A 418 2.86 -11.30 8.30
N GLN A 419 2.17 -10.74 9.30
CA GLN A 419 2.82 -9.79 10.21
C GLN A 419 3.89 -10.47 11.06
N ASN A 420 3.63 -11.72 11.47
CA ASN A 420 4.60 -12.55 12.19
C ASN A 420 5.84 -12.84 11.33
N GLU A 421 5.66 -13.20 10.06
CA GLU A 421 6.78 -13.42 9.13
C GLU A 421 7.59 -12.14 8.90
N GLN A 422 6.92 -10.99 8.77
CA GLN A 422 7.59 -9.69 8.66
C GLN A 422 8.39 -9.38 9.93
N ALA A 423 7.80 -9.57 11.11
CA ALA A 423 8.44 -9.33 12.40
C ALA A 423 9.67 -10.24 12.60
N GLU A 424 9.55 -11.52 12.25
CA GLU A 424 10.65 -12.48 12.29
C GLU A 424 11.78 -12.09 11.35
N THR A 425 11.46 -11.73 10.10
CA THR A 425 12.46 -11.28 9.12
C THR A 425 13.18 -10.02 9.60
N ILE A 426 12.45 -9.04 10.13
CA ILE A 426 13.02 -7.81 10.69
C ILE A 426 13.91 -8.12 11.91
N LYS A 427 13.48 -9.04 12.78
CA LYS A 427 14.26 -9.49 13.95
C LYS A 427 15.57 -10.14 13.50
N ASN A 428 15.50 -11.07 12.55
CA ASN A 428 16.67 -11.76 12.00
C ASN A 428 17.66 -10.78 11.34
N PHE A 429 17.15 -9.77 10.64
CA PHE A 429 17.99 -8.71 10.08
C PHE A 429 18.65 -7.84 11.16
N ARG A 430 17.92 -7.45 12.21
CA ARG A 430 18.48 -6.69 13.35
C ARG A 430 19.55 -7.45 14.10
N MET A 431 19.37 -8.76 14.28
CA MET A 431 20.34 -9.65 14.93
C MET A 431 21.55 -9.97 14.04
N GLY A 432 21.50 -9.64 12.75
CA GLY A 432 22.57 -9.93 11.79
C GLY A 432 22.61 -11.38 11.29
N SER A 433 21.59 -12.19 11.59
CA SER A 433 21.44 -13.50 10.94
C SER A 433 21.11 -13.36 9.46
N LEU A 434 20.40 -12.27 9.11
CA LEU A 434 20.28 -11.75 7.75
C LEU A 434 21.09 -10.46 7.63
N ASN A 435 21.71 -10.24 6.46
CA ASN A 435 22.47 -9.02 6.17
C ASN A 435 22.03 -8.32 4.88
N LEU A 436 21.10 -8.91 4.10
CA LEU A 436 20.44 -8.24 2.98
C LEU A 436 18.91 -8.41 3.06
N LEU A 437 18.17 -7.31 3.09
CA LEU A 437 16.71 -7.33 2.92
C LEU A 437 16.33 -7.00 1.49
N ILE A 438 15.52 -7.84 0.86
CA ILE A 438 14.95 -7.59 -0.46
C ILE A 438 13.49 -7.18 -0.29
N SER A 439 13.22 -5.88 -0.33
CA SER A 439 11.94 -5.33 0.11
C SER A 439 11.17 -4.63 -1.02
N THR A 440 9.85 -4.61 -0.90
CA THR A 440 9.01 -3.60 -1.60
C THR A 440 8.99 -2.29 -0.80
N SER A 441 8.06 -1.38 -1.10
CA SER A 441 7.85 -0.12 -0.33
C SER A 441 7.48 -0.33 1.14
N VAL A 442 7.34 -1.57 1.59
CA VAL A 442 7.02 -1.91 2.99
C VAL A 442 8.08 -1.40 3.95
N ALA A 443 9.36 -1.51 3.60
CA ALA A 443 10.49 -1.07 4.41
C ALA A 443 10.98 0.36 4.11
N GLU A 444 10.36 1.09 3.17
CA GLU A 444 10.77 2.47 2.85
C GLU A 444 10.52 3.40 4.05
N GLU A 445 9.43 3.17 4.78
CA GLU A 445 9.01 3.95 5.94
C GLU A 445 9.05 3.12 7.22
N GLY A 446 9.24 3.80 8.34
CA GLY A 446 9.07 3.21 9.68
C GLY A 446 10.14 2.24 10.16
N LEU A 447 10.84 1.53 9.28
CA LEU A 447 11.84 0.54 9.68
C LEU A 447 13.10 1.19 10.27
N ASP A 448 13.34 0.96 11.56
CA ASP A 448 14.50 1.49 12.29
C ASP A 448 15.63 0.46 12.41
N ILE A 449 16.70 0.66 11.62
CA ILE A 449 17.92 -0.17 11.60
C ILE A 449 19.15 0.75 11.48
N PRO A 450 19.78 1.13 12.60
CA PRO A 450 20.94 2.04 12.61
C PRO A 450 22.16 1.51 11.85
N GLU A 451 22.37 0.19 11.82
CA GLU A 451 23.57 -0.43 11.23
C GLU A 451 23.47 -0.61 9.70
N CYS A 452 22.36 -0.22 9.09
CA CYS A 452 22.19 -0.30 7.63
C CYS A 452 23.12 0.69 6.93
N ASN A 453 24.02 0.16 6.11
CA ASN A 453 25.07 0.91 5.42
C ASN A 453 24.91 0.92 3.89
N LEU A 454 23.94 0.20 3.35
CA LEU A 454 23.63 0.22 1.92
C LEU A 454 22.13 0.21 1.66
N VAL A 455 21.68 1.13 0.81
CA VAL A 455 20.34 1.07 0.21
C VAL A 455 20.51 1.07 -1.30
N VAL A 456 19.96 0.05 -1.96
CA VAL A 456 19.93 -0.04 -3.42
C VAL A 456 18.50 0.10 -3.91
N ARG A 457 18.26 1.06 -4.81
CA ARG A 457 16.98 1.19 -5.51
C ARG A 457 17.10 0.61 -6.90
N TYR A 458 16.37 -0.48 -7.14
CA TYR A 458 16.52 -1.27 -8.34
C TYR A 458 15.24 -1.25 -9.19
N GLY A 459 15.28 -0.53 -10.32
CA GLY A 459 14.14 -0.44 -11.24
C GLY A 459 12.92 0.29 -10.67
N LEU A 460 13.12 1.24 -9.75
CA LEU A 460 12.03 1.93 -9.05
C LEU A 460 11.71 3.29 -9.66
N LEU A 461 10.42 3.54 -9.88
CA LEU A 461 9.87 4.82 -10.29
C LEU A 461 8.88 5.29 -9.22
N THR A 462 9.35 6.02 -8.22
CA THR A 462 8.52 6.54 -7.12
C THR A 462 8.51 8.06 -7.08
N ASN A 463 7.79 8.63 -6.12
CA ASN A 463 7.88 10.03 -5.74
C ASN A 463 9.11 10.35 -4.89
N GLU A 464 9.32 11.64 -4.65
CA GLU A 464 10.38 12.24 -3.84
C GLU A 464 10.32 11.81 -2.38
N ILE A 465 9.11 11.64 -1.83
CA ILE A 465 8.89 11.15 -0.46
C ILE A 465 9.50 9.76 -0.30
N ALA A 466 9.12 8.80 -1.15
CA ALA A 466 9.63 7.43 -1.08
C ALA A 466 11.15 7.36 -1.29
N GLN A 467 11.70 8.20 -2.18
CA GLN A 467 13.15 8.32 -2.36
C GLN A 467 13.85 8.78 -1.07
N GLN A 468 13.36 9.84 -0.44
CA GLN A 468 13.96 10.39 0.77
C GLN A 468 13.82 9.42 1.95
N GLN A 469 12.68 8.73 2.06
CA GLN A 469 12.41 7.73 3.08
C GLN A 469 13.29 6.48 2.93
N ALA A 470 13.46 5.98 1.70
CA ALA A 470 14.35 4.88 1.38
C ALA A 470 15.82 5.24 1.67
N SER A 471 16.26 6.41 1.22
CA SER A 471 17.62 6.93 1.49
C SER A 471 17.88 7.04 3.00
N GLY A 472 16.88 7.48 3.77
CA GLY A 472 16.93 7.56 5.23
C GLY A 472 17.04 6.22 5.98
N ARG A 473 17.02 5.08 5.28
CA ARG A 473 17.33 3.77 5.87
C ARG A 473 18.82 3.49 5.92
N ALA A 474 19.63 4.15 5.10
CA ALA A 474 21.09 4.05 5.11
C ALA A 474 21.68 4.99 6.19
N ARG A 475 21.69 4.55 7.45
CA ARG A 475 22.02 5.41 8.61
C ARG A 475 23.41 5.22 9.19
N ALA A 476 24.10 4.14 8.83
CA ALA A 476 25.47 3.95 9.28
C ALA A 476 26.39 5.07 8.76
N ARG A 477 27.52 5.29 9.45
CA ARG A 477 28.56 6.18 8.90
C ARG A 477 29.08 5.59 7.59
N ASP A 478 29.41 6.47 6.64
CA ASP A 478 29.88 6.11 5.30
C ASP A 478 28.89 5.23 4.52
N SER A 479 27.59 5.36 4.81
CA SER A 479 26.55 4.62 4.12
C SER A 479 26.40 5.05 2.66
N GLN A 480 25.98 4.11 1.81
CA GLN A 480 25.78 4.32 0.38
C GLN A 480 24.31 4.20 0.01
N TYR A 481 23.86 5.11 -0.86
CA TYR A 481 22.56 5.04 -1.53
C TYR A 481 22.79 4.89 -3.03
N ALA A 482 22.59 3.69 -3.55
CA ALA A 482 22.87 3.34 -4.94
C ALA A 482 21.59 3.26 -5.77
N VAL A 483 21.62 3.86 -6.95
CA VAL A 483 20.55 3.77 -7.95
C VAL A 483 21.12 3.06 -9.16
N VAL A 484 20.62 1.85 -9.42
CA VAL A 484 20.98 1.08 -10.62
C VAL A 484 19.94 1.39 -11.69
N ALA A 485 20.37 2.01 -12.79
CA ALA A 485 19.49 2.51 -13.84
C ALA A 485 20.09 2.34 -15.22
N GLN A 486 19.25 2.33 -16.25
CA GLN A 486 19.71 2.32 -17.63
C GLN A 486 20.04 3.74 -18.12
N ALA A 487 21.06 3.87 -18.96
CA ALA A 487 21.43 5.10 -19.65
C ALA A 487 20.25 5.67 -20.45
N GLY A 488 19.91 6.94 -20.20
CA GLY A 488 18.77 7.60 -20.81
C GLY A 488 17.39 7.07 -20.38
N GLY A 489 17.36 6.05 -19.50
CA GLY A 489 16.16 5.36 -19.03
C GLY A 489 15.27 6.22 -18.13
N ARG A 490 14.07 5.69 -17.82
CA ARG A 490 13.05 6.40 -17.05
C ARG A 490 13.45 6.56 -15.59
N GLU A 491 14.18 5.59 -15.04
CA GLU A 491 14.61 5.52 -13.65
C GLU A 491 15.58 6.65 -13.32
N HIS A 492 16.61 6.83 -14.15
CA HIS A 492 17.57 7.92 -14.00
C HIS A 492 16.89 9.29 -14.05
N ARG A 493 16.06 9.53 -15.08
CA ARG A 493 15.32 10.80 -15.22
C ARG A 493 14.41 11.06 -14.01
N ARG A 494 13.73 10.02 -13.53
CA ARG A 494 12.80 10.15 -12.41
C ARG A 494 13.52 10.48 -11.11
N GLU A 495 14.66 9.86 -10.85
CA GLU A 495 15.46 10.12 -9.65
C GLU A 495 16.04 11.55 -9.65
N CYS A 496 16.50 12.07 -10.80
CA CYS A 496 16.91 13.49 -10.92
C CYS A 496 15.73 14.45 -10.69
N ILE A 497 14.54 14.14 -11.21
CA ILE A 497 13.34 14.94 -10.95
C ILE A 497 13.02 14.97 -9.46
N ASN A 498 13.09 13.83 -8.79
CA ASN A 498 12.80 13.74 -7.37
C ASN A 498 13.80 14.53 -6.51
N GLU A 499 15.09 14.59 -6.89
CA GLU A 499 16.07 15.47 -6.23
C GLU A 499 15.68 16.95 -6.33
N TYR A 500 15.27 17.38 -7.53
CA TYR A 500 14.75 18.74 -7.72
C TYR A 500 13.49 19.00 -6.87
N LEU A 501 12.58 18.02 -6.77
CA LEU A 501 11.37 18.13 -5.94
C LEU A 501 11.67 18.18 -4.43
N GLU A 502 12.72 17.50 -3.97
CA GLU A 502 13.19 17.58 -2.57
C GLU A 502 13.67 19.01 -2.26
N GLU A 503 14.48 19.61 -3.14
CA GLU A 503 14.92 20.99 -3.00
C GLU A 503 13.74 21.97 -3.03
N LEU A 504 12.80 21.75 -3.95
CA LEU A 504 11.58 22.56 -4.07
C LEU A 504 10.71 22.49 -2.81
N THR A 505 10.65 21.31 -2.17
CA THR A 505 9.93 21.12 -0.90
C THR A 505 10.54 22.00 0.20
N GLY A 506 11.86 22.05 0.30
CA GLY A 506 12.55 22.93 1.26
C GLY A 506 12.20 24.40 1.05
N LYS A 507 12.29 24.87 -0.20
CA LYS A 507 11.92 26.25 -0.58
C LYS A 507 10.45 26.58 -0.28
N ALA A 508 9.55 25.63 -0.51
CA ALA A 508 8.13 25.80 -0.23
C ALA A 508 7.87 25.94 1.28
N ILE A 509 8.52 25.11 2.11
CA ILE A 509 8.40 25.18 3.57
C ILE A 509 8.95 26.50 4.10
N ASP A 510 10.11 26.95 3.61
CA ASP A 510 10.67 28.25 3.99
C ASP A 510 9.70 29.39 3.69
N ARG A 511 9.03 29.35 2.53
CA ARG A 511 8.02 30.34 2.16
C ARG A 511 6.82 30.29 3.10
N VAL A 512 6.29 29.10 3.42
CA VAL A 512 5.16 28.94 4.36
C VAL A 512 5.55 29.43 5.77
N GLN A 513 6.75 29.10 6.25
CA GLN A 513 7.24 29.55 7.56
C GLN A 513 7.53 31.05 7.64
N SER A 514 7.74 31.71 6.49
CA SER A 514 7.92 33.16 6.40
C SER A 514 6.60 33.95 6.33
N MET A 515 5.46 33.28 6.15
CA MET A 515 4.16 33.93 6.09
C MET A 515 3.81 34.57 7.44
N SER A 516 3.09 35.70 7.40
CA SER A 516 2.53 36.28 8.62
C SER A 516 1.49 35.33 9.22
N HIS A 517 1.34 35.35 10.55
CA HIS A 517 0.32 34.56 11.23
C HIS A 517 -1.08 34.78 10.64
N HIS A 518 -1.43 36.02 10.33
CA HIS A 518 -2.75 36.35 9.76
C HIS A 518 -2.95 35.72 8.36
N GLU A 519 -1.98 35.88 7.46
CA GLU A 519 -2.06 35.30 6.11
C GLU A 519 -2.16 33.76 6.17
N PHE A 520 -1.36 33.13 7.02
CA PHE A 520 -1.34 31.68 7.17
C PHE A 520 -2.71 31.13 7.61
N TYR A 521 -3.31 31.68 8.68
CA TYR A 521 -4.59 31.18 9.19
C TYR A 521 -5.78 31.51 8.28
N LEU A 522 -5.73 32.61 7.52
CA LEU A 522 -6.72 32.89 6.48
C LEU A 522 -6.72 31.80 5.40
N LYS A 523 -5.55 31.49 4.83
CA LYS A 523 -5.39 30.42 3.83
C LYS A 523 -5.77 29.05 4.37
N LEU A 524 -5.41 28.76 5.62
CA LEU A 524 -5.77 27.52 6.30
C LEU A 524 -7.29 27.32 6.35
N SER A 525 -8.01 28.37 6.74
CA SER A 525 -9.47 28.35 6.87
C SER A 525 -10.16 28.17 5.53
N GLU A 526 -9.69 28.86 4.48
CA GLU A 526 -10.19 28.71 3.11
C GLU A 526 -10.04 27.27 2.59
N LEU A 527 -8.85 26.69 2.76
CA LEU A 527 -8.56 25.31 2.33
C LEU A 527 -9.41 24.30 3.12
N GLN A 528 -9.56 24.47 4.43
CA GLN A 528 -10.41 23.63 5.28
C GLN A 528 -11.88 23.66 4.80
N GLN A 529 -12.44 24.85 4.57
CA GLN A 529 -13.82 24.99 4.08
C GLN A 529 -14.02 24.32 2.72
N LYS A 530 -13.11 24.57 1.77
CA LYS A 530 -13.15 23.96 0.44
C LYS A 530 -13.10 22.44 0.52
N ALA A 531 -12.21 21.88 1.34
CA ALA A 531 -12.07 20.44 1.51
C ALA A 531 -13.36 19.78 2.04
N ILE A 532 -14.02 20.39 3.03
CA ILE A 532 -15.29 19.86 3.58
C ILE A 532 -16.41 19.95 2.54
N ILE A 533 -16.55 21.08 1.83
CA ILE A 533 -17.57 21.23 0.79
C ILE A 533 -17.38 20.19 -0.31
N SER A 534 -16.15 20.04 -0.82
CA SER A 534 -15.84 19.03 -1.84
C SER A 534 -16.13 17.61 -1.36
N SER A 535 -15.80 17.27 -0.11
CA SER A 535 -16.09 15.96 0.47
C SER A 535 -17.59 15.66 0.53
N LYS A 536 -18.41 16.63 0.95
CA LYS A 536 -19.88 16.49 1.01
C LYS A 536 -20.52 16.32 -0.37
N ILE A 537 -20.04 17.09 -1.35
CA ILE A 537 -20.50 16.94 -2.74
C ILE A 537 -20.17 15.53 -3.27
N GLU A 538 -18.93 15.06 -3.06
CA GLU A 538 -18.54 13.72 -3.47
C GLU A 538 -19.38 12.62 -2.81
N GLU A 539 -19.69 12.75 -1.52
CA GLU A 539 -20.52 11.81 -0.79
C GLU A 539 -21.96 11.79 -1.30
N SER A 540 -22.52 12.97 -1.61
CA SER A 540 -23.83 13.08 -2.24
C SER A 540 -23.86 12.39 -3.61
N CYS A 541 -22.87 12.65 -4.47
CA CYS A 541 -22.77 12.00 -5.78
C CYS A 541 -22.59 10.47 -5.67
N LYS A 542 -21.81 9.99 -4.69
CA LYS A 542 -21.64 8.54 -4.43
C LYS A 542 -22.96 7.90 -4.01
N THR A 543 -23.73 8.58 -3.15
CA THR A 543 -25.04 8.12 -2.68
C THR A 543 -26.06 8.07 -3.82
N GLU A 544 -26.09 9.11 -4.66
CA GLU A 544 -26.96 9.16 -5.83
C GLU A 544 -26.63 8.05 -6.85
N LYS A 545 -25.33 7.81 -7.10
CA LYS A 545 -24.90 6.71 -7.97
C LYS A 545 -25.31 5.33 -7.44
N ARG A 546 -25.30 5.11 -6.12
CA ARG A 546 -25.82 3.87 -5.51
C ARG A 546 -27.33 3.74 -5.60
N ARG A 547 -28.06 4.84 -5.63
CA ARG A 547 -29.52 4.85 -5.83
C ARG A 547 -29.94 4.78 -7.30
N SER A 548 -28.97 4.71 -8.23
CA SER A 548 -29.27 4.79 -9.67
C SER A 548 -29.97 3.56 -10.25
N ASN A 549 -29.86 2.40 -9.60
CA ASN A 549 -30.53 1.16 -10.02
C ASN A 549 -31.06 0.41 -8.79
N THR A 550 -32.14 -0.35 -8.96
CA THR A 550 -32.61 -1.30 -7.95
C THR A 550 -31.72 -2.54 -7.93
N ALA A 551 -31.53 -3.17 -6.78
CA ALA A 551 -30.70 -4.37 -6.66
C ALA A 551 -31.15 -5.50 -7.62
N SER A 552 -32.47 -5.69 -7.76
CA SER A 552 -33.09 -6.65 -8.67
C SER A 552 -32.86 -6.38 -10.17
N SER A 553 -32.53 -5.14 -10.54
CA SER A 553 -32.23 -4.78 -11.93
C SER A 553 -30.78 -5.04 -12.35
N ILE A 554 -29.94 -5.50 -11.41
CA ILE A 554 -28.53 -5.78 -11.63
C ILE A 554 -28.31 -7.28 -11.72
N GLN A 555 -27.65 -7.73 -12.79
CA GLN A 555 -27.28 -9.14 -12.96
C GLN A 555 -25.77 -9.31 -12.86
N PHE A 556 -25.33 -10.22 -12.01
CA PHE A 556 -23.93 -10.60 -11.89
C PHE A 556 -23.59 -11.65 -12.95
N LEU A 557 -22.51 -11.37 -13.67
CA LEU A 557 -21.97 -12.21 -14.73
C LEU A 557 -20.56 -12.63 -14.35
N CYS A 558 -20.17 -13.87 -14.65
CA CYS A 558 -18.77 -14.25 -14.55
C CYS A 558 -17.93 -13.43 -15.53
N ARG A 559 -16.87 -12.77 -15.03
CA ARG A 559 -16.01 -11.92 -15.89
C ARG A 559 -15.29 -12.68 -17.00
N ASN A 560 -15.05 -13.99 -16.84
CA ASN A 560 -14.31 -14.79 -17.82
C ASN A 560 -15.18 -15.45 -18.89
N CYS A 561 -16.40 -15.91 -18.55
CA CYS A 561 -17.28 -16.62 -19.49
C CYS A 561 -18.64 -15.95 -19.73
N PHE A 562 -18.87 -14.78 -19.14
CA PHE A 562 -20.09 -13.97 -19.22
C PHE A 562 -21.38 -14.71 -18.90
N THR A 563 -21.29 -15.85 -18.21
CA THR A 563 -22.47 -16.59 -17.78
C THR A 563 -23.10 -15.85 -16.60
N PRO A 564 -24.42 -15.62 -16.60
CA PRO A 564 -25.10 -15.04 -15.45
C PRO A 564 -25.13 -15.99 -14.27
N VAL A 565 -24.97 -15.46 -13.06
CA VAL A 565 -24.75 -16.28 -11.86
C VAL A 565 -25.53 -15.83 -10.64
N ALA A 566 -25.93 -14.55 -10.56
CA ALA A 566 -26.72 -14.03 -9.43
C ALA A 566 -27.45 -12.73 -9.81
N SER A 567 -28.48 -12.39 -9.06
CA SER A 567 -29.09 -11.06 -9.01
C SER A 567 -28.38 -10.19 -7.98
N GLY A 568 -28.44 -8.86 -8.14
CA GLY A 568 -27.97 -7.92 -7.12
C GLY A 568 -28.79 -8.00 -5.83
N SER A 569 -30.05 -8.45 -5.88
CA SER A 569 -30.88 -8.73 -4.70
C SER A 569 -30.37 -9.88 -3.84
N ASP A 570 -29.57 -10.78 -4.42
CA ASP A 570 -29.03 -11.93 -3.69
C ASP A 570 -27.82 -11.53 -2.84
N ILE A 571 -27.32 -10.30 -2.97
CA ILE A 571 -26.10 -9.84 -2.31
C ILE A 571 -26.44 -9.07 -1.05
N GLN A 572 -25.88 -9.52 0.07
CA GLN A 572 -26.00 -8.86 1.36
C GLN A 572 -24.63 -8.61 2.00
N LEU A 573 -24.57 -7.66 2.92
CA LEU A 573 -23.34 -7.22 3.59
C LEU A 573 -23.29 -7.74 5.03
N VAL A 574 -22.30 -8.59 5.32
CA VAL A 574 -22.03 -9.12 6.66
C VAL A 574 -20.90 -8.31 7.31
N ASP A 575 -21.10 -7.92 8.58
CA ASP A 575 -20.15 -7.19 9.43
C ASP A 575 -19.54 -5.95 8.76
N ASN A 576 -20.32 -5.24 7.93
CA ASN A 576 -19.87 -4.08 7.14
C ASN A 576 -18.65 -4.34 6.22
N MET A 577 -18.31 -5.61 5.95
CA MET A 577 -17.07 -5.97 5.25
C MET A 577 -17.23 -7.07 4.20
N GLN A 578 -17.99 -8.12 4.46
CA GLN A 578 -18.09 -9.28 3.59
C GLN A 578 -19.35 -9.22 2.73
N TYR A 579 -19.21 -9.41 1.43
CA TYR A 579 -20.34 -9.34 0.49
C TYR A 579 -20.70 -10.75 0.06
N VAL A 580 -21.74 -11.29 0.69
CA VAL A 580 -22.17 -12.67 0.52
C VAL A 580 -23.33 -12.78 -0.44
N ASN A 581 -23.42 -13.90 -1.15
CA ASN A 581 -24.64 -14.27 -1.84
C ASN A 581 -25.47 -15.21 -0.96
N VAL A 582 -26.72 -14.82 -0.67
CA VAL A 582 -27.63 -15.56 0.22
C VAL A 582 -28.57 -16.51 -0.51
N SER A 583 -28.60 -16.48 -1.85
CA SER A 583 -29.51 -17.31 -2.64
C SER A 583 -29.12 -18.80 -2.55
N PRO A 584 -30.06 -19.70 -2.21
CA PRO A 584 -29.80 -21.14 -2.15
C PRO A 584 -29.47 -21.74 -3.52
N ASP A 585 -29.87 -21.08 -4.61
CA ASP A 585 -29.60 -21.52 -5.98
C ASP A 585 -28.18 -21.22 -6.43
N PHE A 586 -27.46 -20.32 -5.74
CA PHE A 586 -26.12 -19.92 -6.14
C PHE A 586 -25.11 -21.09 -6.12
N LYS A 587 -25.35 -22.11 -5.26
CA LYS A 587 -24.58 -23.38 -5.22
C LYS A 587 -24.58 -24.14 -6.56
N ASN A 588 -25.56 -23.86 -7.42
CA ASN A 588 -25.63 -24.46 -8.75
C ASN A 588 -24.60 -23.85 -9.70
N HIS A 589 -24.04 -22.66 -9.40
CA HIS A 589 -23.15 -21.91 -10.29
C HIS A 589 -21.65 -22.03 -9.95
N TYR A 590 -21.29 -22.39 -8.71
CA TYR A 590 -19.89 -22.53 -8.28
C TYR A 590 -19.52 -23.95 -7.83
N LYS A 591 -18.25 -24.30 -7.95
CA LYS A 591 -17.65 -25.49 -7.35
C LYS A 591 -16.65 -25.10 -6.27
N VAL A 592 -16.50 -25.97 -5.30
CA VAL A 592 -15.60 -25.80 -4.17
C VAL A 592 -14.22 -26.36 -4.53
N ALA A 593 -13.17 -25.66 -4.12
CA ALA A 593 -11.79 -26.06 -4.33
C ALA A 593 -11.06 -26.18 -2.97
N GLU A 594 -9.81 -25.74 -2.88
CA GLU A 594 -9.02 -25.78 -1.66
C GLU A 594 -9.64 -24.99 -0.48
N ARG A 595 -9.45 -25.51 0.74
CA ARG A 595 -9.81 -24.81 1.97
C ARG A 595 -8.96 -23.55 2.13
N VAL A 596 -9.60 -22.44 2.48
CA VAL A 596 -8.90 -21.19 2.78
C VAL A 596 -8.46 -21.24 4.23
N ILE A 597 -7.16 -21.05 4.44
CA ILE A 597 -6.58 -20.87 5.77
C ILE A 597 -6.26 -19.39 5.88
N LEU A 598 -6.91 -18.73 6.83
CA LEU A 598 -6.56 -17.38 7.25
C LEU A 598 -5.83 -17.52 8.58
N GLU A 599 -4.69 -16.84 8.72
CA GLU A 599 -3.99 -16.79 10.02
C GLU A 599 -4.76 -15.98 11.07
N ARG A 600 -5.71 -15.14 10.64
CA ARG A 600 -6.55 -14.32 11.49
C ARG A 600 -7.88 -15.00 11.78
N SER A 601 -8.27 -15.03 13.05
CA SER A 601 -9.62 -15.37 13.50
C SER A 601 -10.54 -14.15 13.44
N PHE A 602 -11.82 -14.40 13.20
CA PHE A 602 -12.89 -13.40 13.26
C PHE A 602 -13.96 -13.91 14.24
N GLU A 603 -14.62 -12.97 14.93
CA GLU A 603 -15.58 -13.27 16.00
C GLU A 603 -16.76 -14.10 15.45
N ASP A 604 -17.37 -13.61 14.38
CA ASP A 604 -18.61 -14.17 13.88
C ASP A 604 -18.44 -15.09 12.66
N TRP A 605 -17.24 -15.25 12.10
CA TRP A 605 -17.07 -16.12 10.93
C TRP A 605 -15.70 -16.78 10.79
N GLU A 606 -15.72 -17.94 10.13
CA GLU A 606 -14.51 -18.70 9.78
C GLU A 606 -14.41 -18.90 8.25
N PRO A 607 -13.21 -18.89 7.66
CA PRO A 607 -13.04 -19.18 6.25
C PRO A 607 -13.40 -20.65 5.93
N GLY A 608 -14.24 -20.82 4.92
CA GLY A 608 -14.53 -22.10 4.27
C GLY A 608 -13.57 -22.36 3.10
N CYS A 609 -14.11 -22.79 1.97
CA CYS A 609 -13.30 -23.16 0.80
C CYS A 609 -13.37 -22.14 -0.32
N ARG A 610 -12.37 -22.12 -1.21
CA ARG A 610 -12.40 -21.26 -2.41
C ARG A 610 -13.51 -21.70 -3.34
N ILE A 611 -14.17 -20.71 -3.95
CA ILE A 611 -15.25 -20.93 -4.91
C ILE A 611 -14.80 -20.55 -6.32
N ARG A 612 -15.10 -21.43 -7.28
CA ARG A 612 -14.76 -21.24 -8.69
C ARG A 612 -15.98 -21.42 -9.57
N CYS A 613 -16.04 -20.71 -10.68
CA CYS A 613 -17.07 -20.88 -11.71
C CYS A 613 -17.13 -22.35 -12.18
N LYS A 614 -18.32 -22.96 -12.19
CA LYS A 614 -18.46 -24.34 -12.74
C LYS A 614 -18.11 -24.42 -14.23
N LYS A 615 -18.43 -23.39 -15.02
CA LYS A 615 -18.24 -23.39 -16.47
C LYS A 615 -16.79 -23.15 -16.90
N CYS A 616 -16.12 -22.15 -16.32
CA CYS A 616 -14.79 -21.73 -16.78
C CYS A 616 -13.70 -21.77 -15.71
N ASN A 617 -14.01 -22.32 -14.53
CA ASN A 617 -13.08 -22.51 -13.43
C ASN A 617 -12.46 -21.22 -12.84
N MET A 618 -12.92 -20.04 -13.26
CA MET A 618 -12.45 -18.75 -12.71
C MET A 618 -12.77 -18.65 -11.22
N GLU A 619 -11.78 -18.29 -10.40
CA GLU A 619 -11.98 -18.02 -8.98
C GLU A 619 -12.88 -16.79 -8.77
N TRP A 620 -13.87 -16.93 -7.89
CA TRP A 620 -14.84 -15.87 -7.57
C TRP A 620 -14.65 -15.30 -6.16
N GLY A 621 -14.13 -16.10 -5.24
CA GLY A 621 -13.97 -15.74 -3.84
C GLY A 621 -13.80 -16.98 -2.98
N PHE A 622 -14.37 -16.98 -1.78
CA PHE A 622 -14.35 -18.11 -0.86
C PHE A 622 -15.61 -18.15 0.00
N GLU A 623 -15.94 -19.30 0.58
CA GLU A 623 -17.05 -19.44 1.52
C GLU A 623 -16.67 -18.85 2.88
N ILE A 624 -17.64 -18.26 3.56
CA ILE A 624 -17.54 -17.89 4.97
C ILE A 624 -18.55 -18.72 5.76
N LYS A 625 -18.12 -19.20 6.93
CA LYS A 625 -18.95 -19.93 7.88
C LYS A 625 -19.35 -18.98 9.00
N TYR A 626 -20.49 -18.30 8.83
CA TYR A 626 -21.00 -17.32 9.77
C TYR A 626 -21.70 -17.99 10.96
N LYS A 627 -21.45 -17.46 12.17
CA LYS A 627 -21.87 -17.98 13.48
C LYS A 627 -21.69 -19.49 13.63
N LYS A 628 -20.66 -20.06 12.98
CA LYS A 628 -20.36 -21.50 12.93
C LYS A 628 -21.44 -22.40 12.31
N HIS A 629 -22.55 -21.86 11.82
CA HIS A 629 -23.71 -22.63 11.36
C HIS A 629 -24.04 -22.41 9.89
N VAL A 630 -23.89 -21.18 9.39
CA VAL A 630 -24.34 -20.79 8.06
C VAL A 630 -23.16 -20.64 7.11
N LEU A 631 -23.15 -21.42 6.03
CA LEU A 631 -22.09 -21.36 5.01
C LEU A 631 -22.56 -20.50 3.83
N MET A 632 -21.90 -19.38 3.59
CA MET A 632 -22.25 -18.44 2.54
C MET A 632 -21.06 -18.11 1.63
N PRO A 633 -21.26 -18.05 0.30
CA PRO A 633 -20.23 -17.66 -0.66
C PRO A 633 -19.96 -16.15 -0.61
N ASN A 634 -18.76 -15.76 -0.17
CA ASN A 634 -18.28 -14.38 -0.18
C ASN A 634 -17.62 -14.05 -1.52
N LEU A 635 -18.08 -12.98 -2.17
CA LEU A 635 -17.78 -12.66 -3.55
C LEU A 635 -16.76 -11.53 -3.69
N ALA A 636 -15.71 -11.76 -4.50
CA ALA A 636 -14.78 -10.72 -4.88
C ALA A 636 -15.26 -10.01 -6.16
N ILE A 637 -15.83 -8.81 -6.03
CA ILE A 637 -16.47 -8.07 -7.14
C ILE A 637 -15.63 -7.92 -8.41
N LYS A 638 -14.29 -7.84 -8.28
CA LYS A 638 -13.36 -7.74 -9.41
C LYS A 638 -13.44 -8.93 -10.38
N ASN A 639 -13.98 -10.07 -9.93
CA ASN A 639 -14.13 -11.30 -10.70
C ASN A 639 -15.49 -11.39 -11.44
N PHE A 640 -16.33 -10.36 -11.31
CA PHE A 640 -17.65 -10.28 -11.92
C PHE A 640 -17.76 -9.06 -12.84
N ALA A 641 -18.64 -9.17 -13.82
CA ALA A 641 -19.19 -8.04 -14.56
C ALA A 641 -20.63 -7.84 -14.10
N LEU A 642 -21.11 -6.59 -14.16
CA LEU A 642 -22.48 -6.24 -13.77
C LEU A 642 -23.24 -5.83 -15.01
N GLU A 643 -24.29 -6.56 -15.35
CA GLU A 643 -25.28 -6.12 -16.33
C GLU A 643 -26.22 -5.14 -15.63
N THR A 644 -26.39 -3.94 -16.21
CA THR A 644 -27.28 -2.91 -15.70
C THR A 644 -28.27 -2.52 -16.79
N PRO A 645 -29.38 -1.81 -16.47
CA PRO A 645 -30.28 -1.29 -17.49
C PRO A 645 -29.61 -0.38 -18.54
N LYS A 646 -28.45 0.20 -18.20
CA LYS A 646 -27.65 1.08 -19.09
C LYS A 646 -26.53 0.33 -19.82
N GLY A 647 -26.46 -0.99 -19.67
CA GLY A 647 -25.44 -1.86 -20.22
C GLY A 647 -24.46 -2.37 -19.18
N ARG A 648 -23.52 -3.20 -19.64
CA ARG A 648 -22.57 -3.92 -18.80
C ARG A 648 -21.42 -3.04 -18.33
N ILE A 649 -21.03 -3.20 -17.07
CA ILE A 649 -19.89 -2.51 -16.47
C ILE A 649 -18.99 -3.47 -15.68
N THR A 650 -17.77 -3.02 -15.40
CA THR A 650 -16.88 -3.67 -14.44
C THR A 650 -16.51 -2.70 -13.33
N VAL A 651 -16.40 -3.20 -12.11
CA VAL A 651 -15.99 -2.39 -10.96
C VAL A 651 -14.88 -3.11 -10.21
N LYS A 652 -13.95 -2.34 -9.62
CA LYS A 652 -12.81 -2.89 -8.89
C LYS A 652 -13.11 -3.12 -7.41
N LYS A 653 -14.04 -2.37 -6.84
CA LYS A 653 -14.38 -2.38 -5.41
C LYS A 653 -15.88 -2.31 -5.22
N TRP A 654 -16.37 -2.95 -4.16
CA TRP A 654 -17.79 -2.98 -3.83
C TRP A 654 -18.38 -1.59 -3.57
N LYS A 655 -17.59 -0.68 -2.99
CA LYS A 655 -18.03 0.71 -2.78
C LYS A 655 -18.42 1.47 -4.05
N ASP A 656 -17.99 0.99 -5.23
CA ASP A 656 -18.19 1.63 -6.54
C ASP A 656 -19.36 1.03 -7.34
N VAL A 657 -20.10 0.05 -6.77
CA VAL A 657 -21.27 -0.56 -7.42
C VAL A 657 -22.44 0.44 -7.56
N PRO A 658 -23.26 0.33 -8.62
CA PRO A 658 -24.31 1.30 -8.93
C PRO A 658 -25.69 0.94 -8.31
N PHE A 659 -25.70 0.22 -7.19
CA PHE A 659 -26.90 -0.17 -6.44
C PHE A 659 -26.59 -0.17 -4.93
N THR A 660 -27.61 -0.15 -4.09
CA THR A 660 -27.46 -0.31 -2.63
C THR A 660 -27.42 -1.80 -2.30
N VAL A 661 -26.46 -2.20 -1.46
CA VAL A 661 -26.39 -3.54 -0.87
C VAL A 661 -26.94 -3.44 0.55
N GLU A 662 -27.89 -4.31 0.89
CA GLU A 662 -28.52 -4.35 2.21
C GLU A 662 -27.63 -5.12 3.21
N ASP A 663 -27.77 -4.80 4.50
CA ASP A 663 -27.08 -5.52 5.56
C ASP A 663 -27.70 -6.91 5.73
N PHE A 664 -26.86 -7.89 6.03
CA PHE A 664 -27.29 -9.28 6.25
C PHE A 664 -28.01 -9.40 7.60
N ASP A 665 -29.26 -9.87 7.57
CA ASP A 665 -30.02 -10.23 8.77
C ASP A 665 -29.98 -11.75 8.97
N TYR A 666 -29.36 -12.18 10.06
CA TYR A 666 -29.21 -13.60 10.40
C TYR A 666 -30.55 -14.26 10.77
N GLU A 667 -31.44 -13.54 11.46
CA GLU A 667 -32.72 -14.08 11.89
C GLU A 667 -33.64 -14.27 10.69
N GLU A 668 -33.73 -13.26 9.81
CA GLU A 668 -34.48 -13.32 8.56
C GLU A 668 -33.96 -14.47 7.67
N TYR A 669 -32.64 -14.54 7.47
CA TYR A 669 -32.02 -15.61 6.68
C TYR A 669 -32.37 -17.01 7.22
N CYS A 670 -32.35 -17.19 8.54
CA CYS A 670 -32.67 -18.47 9.18
C CYS A 670 -34.15 -18.84 9.04
N GLN A 671 -35.06 -17.86 9.13
CA GLN A 671 -36.49 -18.08 8.94
C GLN A 671 -36.82 -18.48 7.50
N GLU A 672 -36.16 -17.86 6.51
CA GLU A 672 -36.39 -18.15 5.09
C GLU A 672 -35.80 -19.49 4.65
N ASN A 673 -34.60 -19.84 5.13
CA ASN A 673 -33.86 -21.01 4.64
C ASN A 673 -34.01 -22.26 5.52
N PHE A 674 -34.43 -22.09 6.78
CA PHE A 674 -34.68 -23.19 7.73
C PHE A 674 -36.03 -23.03 8.44
N PRO A 675 -37.16 -22.92 7.71
CA PRO A 675 -38.47 -22.68 8.30
C PRO A 675 -38.88 -23.77 9.31
N ASP A 676 -38.41 -25.00 9.11
CA ASP A 676 -38.70 -26.16 9.96
C ASP A 676 -38.06 -26.09 11.37
N LEU A 677 -37.13 -25.17 11.61
CA LEU A 677 -36.47 -24.98 12.92
C LEU A 677 -37.19 -23.97 13.83
N PHE A 678 -38.12 -23.17 13.28
CA PHE A 678 -38.83 -22.09 13.97
C PHE A 678 -40.36 -22.29 14.00
N GLY A 679 -40.83 -23.47 13.61
CA GLY A 679 -42.23 -23.89 13.62
C GLY A 679 -42.66 -24.63 14.88
#